data_AF-A0A5N6W8R6-F1
#
_entry.id   AF-A0A5N6W8R6-F1
#
_cell.length_a   1.000
_cell.length_b   1.000
_cell.length_c   1.000
_cell.angle_alpha   90.00
_cell.angle_beta   90.00
_cell.angle_gamma   90.00
#
_symmetry.space_group_name_H-M   'P 1'
#
loop_
_entity.id
_entity.type
_entity.pdbx_description
1 polymer ?
#
loop_
_entity_poly.entity_id
_entity_poly.type
_entity_poly.pdbx_seq_one_letter_code
_entity_poly.pdbx_strand_id
1 'polypeptide(L)'
;MTTDSPETTRADGTTVQAAPSPESHYSTHIVLTTYPGQSGIDPVPLNWGAKDAKSRGPVVVSRSGPLLKRRNAMGAHGGSYSIYNALAIAAGDLPPDFRPDFKNSEPTFNFPWQPAWADKDKIVSMDPYGHDIVNQFRDELNAGWDIRPTMAVTRANMKLAEIGEAVRGGQLDVDGSIVVDSSGEVRVTKVAVEPVWYLPGVADRFGVSEPILRRTLFEHTGGSYPELITRPDLKIFLPPIGGLTVYIFGPPERVSDENVKLALRIHDECNGSDVFQSDICTCRPYLAFGIREAIREAQNGGSGVVIYFRKEGRALGEVIKYLVYNARKRGGDTADKYFTRTENIAGVRDMRFQALMPDILHWLGIKKIDRMLSMSNMKHDAIVQSGIKILERVPIPEDMIPDDSRVEIDAKINAGYFTTGRQYTMEELAEVKGRGWEKWEDITIKMGSHVTPQPHVPKAGVWCPAITFFDHSTDTIDFEAQKKYYSYLSKTGLAGLVILGTNSEAFLLTREERAQCIAAAREAVGPDFPLMAGVGAHSTKQVLELAHDAAAAGANYLLVLPPAYFGKATTPAVVKKFFADVARQSPLPVVVYNFPGVCNGVDLDSETITAIVRESAASRGDGKSNVVGVKLTCASVGKITRLAATLKPEEFAVYGGQCDFLIGGLSVGSAGCIGAFANVFPKTSAKIYELYKAGKVAEALDLQQKAALAESPCKSGIASTKYAAAIYSAPLAGIEGAEEKAKPRTPYEEPGEGAKKTVRELMDSVAKLEVSI
;
A
#
# COMPACT_ATOMS: atom_id res chain seq x y z
N MET A 1 22.02 -24.44 -53.78
CA MET A 1 20.60 -24.11 -53.58
C MET A 1 20.55 -23.10 -52.46
N THR A 2 20.31 -21.85 -52.84
CA THR A 2 20.05 -20.71 -51.95
C THR A 2 18.71 -20.92 -51.26
N THR A 3 18.69 -20.84 -49.93
CA THR A 3 17.46 -20.84 -49.14
C THR A 3 17.31 -19.47 -48.49
N ASP A 4 16.35 -18.71 -49.01
CA ASP A 4 15.89 -17.43 -48.50
C ASP A 4 15.34 -17.55 -47.07
N SER A 5 15.60 -16.52 -46.26
CA SER A 5 14.94 -16.30 -44.96
C SER A 5 13.63 -15.54 -45.18
N PRO A 6 12.55 -15.82 -44.44
CA PRO A 6 11.24 -15.19 -44.70
C PRO A 6 11.17 -13.79 -44.11
N GLU A 7 10.94 -12.78 -44.96
CA GLU A 7 10.58 -11.42 -44.56
C GLU A 7 9.13 -11.38 -44.05
N THR A 8 8.90 -10.77 -42.88
CA THR A 8 7.55 -10.45 -42.40
C THR A 8 7.43 -8.95 -42.16
N THR A 9 6.56 -8.30 -42.93
CA THR A 9 6.26 -6.86 -42.87
C THR A 9 5.13 -6.57 -41.88
N ARG A 10 5.30 -5.57 -41.02
CA ARG A 10 4.20 -4.95 -40.25
C ARG A 10 3.54 -3.83 -41.05
N ALA A 11 2.30 -3.50 -40.68
CA ALA A 11 1.39 -2.62 -41.42
C ALA A 11 1.78 -1.12 -41.50
N ASP A 12 2.97 -0.71 -41.05
CA ASP A 12 3.43 0.69 -41.08
C ASP A 12 4.59 0.95 -42.05
N GLY A 13 5.04 -0.06 -42.81
CA GLY A 13 6.05 0.12 -43.86
C GLY A 13 7.48 0.34 -43.37
N THR A 14 7.78 0.11 -42.08
CA THR A 14 9.17 0.13 -41.60
C THR A 14 9.85 -1.24 -41.77
N THR A 15 10.96 -1.28 -42.50
CA THR A 15 11.86 -2.44 -42.62
C THR A 15 12.79 -2.50 -41.41
N VAL A 16 12.59 -3.49 -40.53
CA VAL A 16 13.53 -3.80 -39.46
C VAL A 16 14.53 -4.84 -40.00
N GLN A 17 15.79 -4.44 -40.13
CA GLN A 17 16.89 -5.38 -40.36
C GLN A 17 16.94 -6.36 -39.18
N ALA A 18 16.77 -7.66 -39.43
CA ALA A 18 17.02 -8.68 -38.43
C ALA A 18 18.46 -8.54 -37.94
N ALA A 19 18.66 -8.45 -36.63
CA ALA A 19 19.99 -8.46 -36.04
C ALA A 19 20.74 -9.72 -36.52
N PRO A 20 22.05 -9.63 -36.86
CA PRO A 20 22.81 -10.79 -37.28
C PRO A 20 22.73 -11.86 -36.19
N SER A 21 22.42 -13.10 -36.58
CA SER A 21 22.47 -14.24 -35.67
C SER A 21 23.88 -14.32 -35.08
N PRO A 22 24.07 -14.34 -33.75
CA PRO A 22 25.40 -14.49 -33.18
C PRO A 22 25.98 -15.83 -33.65
N GLU A 23 27.11 -15.80 -34.36
CA GLU A 23 27.87 -17.01 -34.65
C GLU A 23 28.19 -17.71 -33.32
N SER A 24 27.93 -19.02 -33.23
CA SER A 24 28.11 -19.78 -32.00
C SER A 24 29.58 -19.78 -31.55
N HIS A 25 29.89 -19.02 -30.50
CA HIS A 25 31.17 -19.06 -29.79
C HIS A 25 31.43 -20.37 -29.03
N TYR A 26 30.48 -21.31 -29.07
CA TYR A 26 30.57 -22.61 -28.38
C TYR A 26 31.07 -23.71 -29.31
N SER A 27 31.91 -24.60 -28.77
CA SER A 27 32.32 -25.86 -29.41
C SER A 27 31.11 -26.71 -29.82
N THR A 28 31.18 -27.36 -30.98
CA THR A 28 30.19 -28.34 -31.44
C THR A 28 30.05 -29.54 -30.49
N HIS A 29 31.08 -29.79 -29.68
CA HIS A 29 31.09 -30.86 -28.68
C HIS A 29 30.94 -30.26 -27.28
N ILE A 30 29.90 -30.69 -26.56
CA ILE A 30 29.62 -30.30 -25.18
C ILE A 30 29.99 -31.45 -24.25
N VAL A 31 30.85 -31.17 -23.26
CA VAL A 31 31.17 -32.12 -22.21
C VAL A 31 30.09 -32.06 -21.13
N LEU A 32 29.23 -33.07 -21.11
CA LEU A 32 28.13 -33.19 -20.14
C LEU A 32 28.67 -33.45 -18.73
N THR A 33 29.56 -34.44 -18.59
CA THR A 33 30.21 -34.78 -17.33
C THR A 33 31.66 -35.21 -17.56
N THR A 34 32.40 -35.31 -16.46
CA THR A 34 33.77 -35.84 -16.35
C THR A 34 33.72 -37.10 -15.50
N TYR A 35 34.61 -38.08 -15.71
CA TYR A 35 34.65 -39.29 -14.89
C TYR A 35 35.92 -39.35 -14.01
N PRO A 36 35.83 -39.92 -12.80
CA PRO A 36 37.02 -40.21 -12.00
C PRO A 36 37.97 -41.12 -12.80
N GLY A 37 39.26 -40.77 -12.88
CA GLY A 37 40.26 -41.55 -13.61
C GLY A 37 40.37 -41.27 -15.12
N GLN A 38 39.54 -40.39 -15.69
CA GLN A 38 39.73 -39.88 -17.05
C GLN A 38 41.04 -39.06 -17.12
N SER A 39 41.81 -39.23 -18.20
CA SER A 39 43.12 -38.55 -18.35
C SER A 39 43.01 -37.03 -18.24
N GLY A 40 43.84 -36.45 -17.36
CA GLY A 40 43.92 -35.02 -17.09
C GLY A 40 42.87 -34.46 -16.13
N ILE A 41 42.02 -35.29 -15.51
CA ILE A 41 41.16 -34.88 -14.38
C ILE A 41 42.02 -34.81 -13.12
N ASP A 42 42.18 -33.61 -12.58
CA ASP A 42 42.99 -33.29 -11.39
C ASP A 42 42.28 -32.22 -10.54
N PRO A 43 41.23 -32.61 -9.78
CA PRO A 43 40.46 -31.71 -8.94
C PRO A 43 41.34 -31.04 -7.88
N VAL A 44 41.13 -29.75 -7.63
CA VAL A 44 41.77 -29.04 -6.51
C VAL A 44 41.42 -29.76 -5.19
N PRO A 45 42.40 -30.17 -4.38
CA PRO A 45 42.14 -30.82 -3.10
C PRO A 45 41.25 -29.97 -2.20
N LEU A 46 40.24 -30.59 -1.59
CA LEU A 46 39.33 -29.95 -0.64
C LEU A 46 39.07 -30.89 0.53
N ASN A 47 39.40 -30.43 1.75
CA ASN A 47 39.20 -31.18 2.98
C ASN A 47 38.20 -30.45 3.88
N TRP A 48 36.93 -30.87 3.81
CA TRP A 48 35.86 -30.24 4.60
C TRP A 48 36.08 -30.46 6.09
N GLY A 49 35.93 -29.39 6.89
CA GLY A 49 36.21 -29.40 8.33
C GLY A 49 37.70 -29.25 8.69
N ALA A 50 38.58 -28.90 7.75
CA ALA A 50 39.95 -28.58 8.12
C ALA A 50 40.03 -27.25 8.92
N LYS A 51 41.05 -27.14 9.78
CA LYS A 51 41.18 -26.09 10.80
C LYS A 51 41.39 -24.68 10.23
N ASP A 52 42.00 -24.57 9.06
CA ASP A 52 42.33 -23.32 8.41
C ASP A 52 41.98 -23.35 6.92
N ALA A 53 41.82 -22.18 6.31
CA ALA A 53 41.37 -22.08 4.93
C ALA A 53 42.34 -22.72 3.92
N LYS A 54 43.66 -22.66 4.16
CA LYS A 54 44.67 -23.22 3.26
C LYS A 54 44.65 -24.75 3.27
N SER A 55 44.59 -25.38 4.45
CA SER A 55 44.46 -26.84 4.57
C SER A 55 43.08 -27.35 4.13
N ARG A 56 42.04 -26.50 4.24
CA ARG A 56 40.69 -26.77 3.72
C ARG A 56 40.63 -26.74 2.20
N GLY A 57 41.36 -25.82 1.56
CA GLY A 57 41.37 -25.58 0.11
C GLY A 57 40.15 -24.78 -0.39
N PRO A 58 40.19 -24.07 -1.53
CA PRO A 58 39.07 -23.25 -2.00
C PRO A 58 37.94 -24.06 -2.62
N VAL A 59 36.70 -23.53 -2.64
CA VAL A 59 35.61 -24.09 -3.44
C VAL A 59 35.74 -23.62 -4.88
N VAL A 60 35.82 -24.57 -5.83
CA VAL A 60 35.94 -24.30 -7.26
C VAL A 60 34.90 -25.13 -8.02
N VAL A 61 33.92 -24.45 -8.62
CA VAL A 61 32.81 -25.08 -9.37
C VAL A 61 32.87 -24.82 -10.88
N SER A 62 33.76 -23.92 -11.33
CA SER A 62 33.78 -23.39 -12.68
C SER A 62 33.89 -24.47 -13.76
N ARG A 63 33.09 -24.30 -14.82
CA ARG A 63 33.07 -25.19 -15.99
C ARG A 63 33.81 -24.62 -17.20
N SER A 64 34.39 -23.43 -17.10
CA SER A 64 35.04 -22.76 -18.25
C SER A 64 36.40 -23.40 -18.59
N GLY A 65 36.58 -23.81 -19.84
CA GLY A 65 37.86 -24.23 -20.42
C GLY A 65 38.63 -25.25 -19.55
N PRO A 66 39.90 -25.00 -19.19
CA PRO A 66 40.72 -25.95 -18.43
C PRO A 66 40.26 -26.16 -16.98
N LEU A 67 39.41 -25.29 -16.43
CA LEU A 67 38.95 -25.38 -15.04
C LEU A 67 37.94 -26.50 -14.81
N LEU A 68 37.24 -26.97 -15.86
CA LEU A 68 36.32 -28.11 -15.76
C LEU A 68 37.00 -29.37 -15.20
N LYS A 69 38.30 -29.55 -15.50
CA LYS A 69 39.10 -30.69 -15.03
C LYS A 69 39.62 -30.51 -13.61
N ARG A 70 39.62 -29.27 -13.09
CA ARG A 70 40.16 -28.89 -11.78
C ARG A 70 39.10 -28.57 -10.72
N ARG A 71 37.82 -28.50 -11.10
CA ARG A 71 36.72 -28.27 -10.15
C ARG A 71 36.64 -29.35 -9.07
N ASN A 72 36.30 -28.94 -7.85
CA ASN A 72 36.11 -29.79 -6.69
C ASN A 72 34.68 -29.71 -6.09
N ALA A 73 33.80 -28.96 -6.75
CA ALA A 73 32.39 -28.84 -6.42
C ALA A 73 31.48 -29.00 -7.64
N MET A 74 30.22 -29.27 -7.38
CA MET A 74 29.11 -29.34 -8.35
C MET A 74 28.19 -28.12 -8.18
N GLY A 75 27.36 -27.83 -9.20
CA GLY A 75 26.41 -26.70 -9.15
C GLY A 75 26.94 -25.44 -9.83
N ALA A 76 26.63 -24.27 -9.26
CA ALA A 76 27.09 -22.98 -9.76
C ALA A 76 27.19 -21.94 -8.62
N HIS A 77 28.08 -20.96 -8.75
CA HIS A 77 28.10 -19.77 -7.90
C HIS A 77 26.92 -18.83 -8.22
N GLY A 78 26.50 -18.01 -7.26
CA GLY A 78 25.41 -17.04 -7.45
C GLY A 78 24.04 -17.55 -7.01
N GLY A 79 23.96 -18.77 -6.44
CA GLY A 79 22.70 -19.42 -6.07
C GLY A 79 21.68 -19.41 -7.22
N SER A 80 20.44 -19.01 -6.92
CA SER A 80 19.37 -18.90 -7.93
C SER A 80 19.66 -17.88 -9.06
N TYR A 81 20.64 -16.99 -8.90
CA TYR A 81 20.98 -15.97 -9.90
C TYR A 81 21.95 -16.48 -10.97
N SER A 82 22.52 -17.68 -10.82
CA SER A 82 23.45 -18.25 -11.80
C SER A 82 22.83 -18.36 -13.20
N ILE A 83 21.52 -18.59 -13.28
CA ILE A 83 20.77 -18.69 -14.54
C ILE A 83 20.71 -17.34 -15.26
N TYR A 84 20.55 -16.23 -14.54
CA TYR A 84 20.56 -14.89 -15.15
C TYR A 84 21.93 -14.54 -15.74
N ASN A 85 23.01 -14.93 -15.06
CA ASN A 85 24.35 -14.78 -15.60
C ASN A 85 24.51 -15.58 -16.91
N ALA A 86 24.05 -16.83 -16.93
CA ALA A 86 24.06 -17.65 -18.14
C ALA A 86 23.24 -17.04 -19.29
N LEU A 87 22.08 -16.44 -18.99
CA LEU A 87 21.27 -15.72 -19.98
C LEU A 87 21.98 -14.48 -20.54
N ALA A 88 22.63 -13.69 -19.68
CA ALA A 88 23.40 -12.52 -20.11
C ALA A 88 24.57 -12.92 -21.03
N ILE A 89 25.27 -14.02 -20.73
CA ILE A 89 26.30 -14.58 -21.63
C ILE A 89 25.67 -15.03 -22.95
N ALA A 90 24.53 -15.73 -22.91
CA ALA A 90 23.86 -16.22 -24.12
C ALA A 90 23.31 -15.08 -25.00
N ALA A 91 22.87 -13.98 -24.39
CA ALA A 91 22.42 -12.77 -25.08
C ALA A 91 23.57 -11.95 -25.69
N GLY A 92 24.82 -12.25 -25.32
CA GLY A 92 26.01 -11.50 -25.74
C GLY A 92 26.30 -10.26 -24.90
N ASP A 93 25.56 -10.04 -23.80
CA ASP A 93 25.79 -8.93 -22.86
C ASP A 93 27.08 -9.14 -22.05
N LEU A 94 27.51 -10.40 -21.88
CA LEU A 94 28.75 -10.80 -21.23
C LEU A 94 29.55 -11.78 -22.11
N PRO A 95 30.89 -11.74 -22.09
CA PRO A 95 31.70 -12.69 -22.84
C PRO A 95 31.58 -14.12 -22.28
N PRO A 96 31.77 -15.18 -23.09
CA PRO A 96 31.65 -16.58 -22.65
C PRO A 96 32.59 -17.00 -21.50
N ASP A 97 33.73 -16.32 -21.37
CA ASP A 97 34.73 -16.52 -20.33
C ASP A 97 34.67 -15.44 -19.23
N PHE A 98 33.56 -14.71 -19.13
CA PHE A 98 33.37 -13.65 -18.15
C PHE A 98 33.70 -14.08 -16.72
N ARG A 99 34.54 -13.28 -16.07
CA ARG A 99 34.94 -13.46 -14.68
C ARG A 99 34.77 -12.13 -13.93
N PRO A 100 33.95 -12.10 -12.87
CA PRO A 100 33.92 -10.95 -11.98
C PRO A 100 35.27 -10.79 -11.26
N ASP A 101 35.68 -9.55 -11.02
CA ASP A 101 36.84 -9.24 -10.19
C ASP A 101 36.43 -9.07 -8.72
N PHE A 102 36.97 -9.92 -7.85
CA PHE A 102 36.72 -9.90 -6.40
C PHE A 102 37.94 -9.50 -5.59
N LYS A 103 39.01 -8.99 -6.20
CA LYS A 103 40.29 -8.73 -5.48
C LYS A 103 40.22 -7.61 -4.43
N ASN A 104 39.15 -6.82 -4.41
CA ASN A 104 38.89 -5.74 -3.46
C ASN A 104 37.49 -5.90 -2.83
N SER A 105 37.20 -7.10 -2.34
CA SER A 105 35.91 -7.47 -1.75
C SER A 105 36.05 -8.05 -0.34
N GLU A 106 37.09 -7.66 0.39
CA GLU A 106 37.30 -8.04 1.79
C GLU A 106 36.09 -7.64 2.66
N PRO A 107 35.77 -8.43 3.70
CA PRO A 107 34.67 -8.12 4.59
C PRO A 107 34.93 -6.84 5.40
N THR A 108 33.89 -6.03 5.62
CA THR A 108 33.98 -4.81 6.46
C THR A 108 34.20 -5.10 7.95
N PHE A 109 34.06 -6.36 8.35
CA PHE A 109 34.29 -6.84 9.70
C PHE A 109 34.84 -8.27 9.65
N ASN A 110 35.96 -8.49 10.35
CA ASN A 110 36.61 -9.79 10.43
C ASN A 110 36.08 -10.56 11.64
N PHE A 111 35.16 -11.48 11.41
CA PHE A 111 34.67 -12.35 12.47
C PHE A 111 35.81 -13.22 13.03
N PRO A 112 35.90 -13.38 14.37
CA PRO A 112 36.87 -14.27 14.95
C PRO A 112 36.56 -15.71 14.53
N TRP A 113 37.62 -16.47 14.26
CA TRP A 113 37.51 -17.89 13.93
C TRP A 113 36.76 -18.65 15.04
N GLN A 114 35.81 -19.50 14.65
CA GLN A 114 35.03 -20.31 15.58
C GLN A 114 35.41 -21.78 15.45
N PRO A 115 35.47 -22.56 16.56
CA PRO A 115 35.73 -24.00 16.51
C PRO A 115 34.84 -24.77 15.55
N ALA A 116 33.57 -24.35 15.40
CA ALA A 116 32.62 -24.97 14.49
C ALA A 116 33.02 -24.87 13.00
N TRP A 117 33.90 -23.94 12.61
CA TRP A 117 34.39 -23.82 11.24
C TRP A 117 35.27 -25.01 10.83
N ALA A 118 35.86 -25.70 11.82
CA ALA A 118 36.67 -26.90 11.65
C ALA A 118 35.92 -28.18 12.06
N ASP A 119 34.60 -28.11 12.21
CA ASP A 119 33.77 -29.24 12.56
C ASP A 119 32.87 -29.57 11.35
N LYS A 120 33.24 -30.65 10.66
CA LYS A 120 32.55 -31.13 9.45
C LYS A 120 31.10 -31.57 9.71
N ASP A 121 30.72 -31.77 10.97
CA ASP A 121 29.37 -32.21 11.36
C ASP A 121 28.51 -31.01 11.82
N LYS A 122 29.13 -29.92 12.28
CA LYS A 122 28.44 -28.70 12.71
C LYS A 122 28.00 -27.79 11.57
N ILE A 123 28.84 -27.58 10.57
CA ILE A 123 28.53 -26.73 9.41
C ILE A 123 28.64 -27.57 8.14
N VAL A 124 27.49 -27.81 7.50
CA VAL A 124 27.36 -28.71 6.34
C VAL A 124 26.65 -28.06 5.15
N SER A 125 26.04 -26.90 5.32
CA SER A 125 25.18 -26.24 4.31
C SER A 125 25.63 -24.85 3.88
N MET A 126 26.77 -24.38 4.39
CA MET A 126 27.43 -23.13 4.00
C MET A 126 28.95 -23.25 4.09
N ASP A 127 29.68 -22.38 3.39
CA ASP A 127 31.13 -22.33 3.40
C ASP A 127 31.66 -21.50 4.58
N PRO A 128 32.37 -22.08 5.58
CA PRO A 128 32.89 -21.33 6.70
C PRO A 128 33.90 -20.23 6.33
N TYR A 129 34.66 -20.42 5.26
CA TYR A 129 35.73 -19.51 4.80
C TYR A 129 35.32 -18.65 3.59
N GLY A 130 34.09 -18.81 3.10
CA GLY A 130 33.59 -18.15 1.89
C GLY A 130 33.39 -16.63 2.01
N HIS A 131 33.56 -16.07 3.21
CA HIS A 131 33.41 -14.64 3.52
C HIS A 131 34.68 -13.81 3.28
N ASP A 132 35.85 -14.45 3.16
CA ASP A 132 37.13 -13.77 3.00
C ASP A 132 38.05 -14.51 2.01
N ILE A 133 37.61 -14.66 0.77
CA ILE A 133 38.43 -15.35 -0.24
C ILE A 133 39.71 -14.57 -0.60
N VAL A 134 39.71 -13.24 -0.41
CA VAL A 134 40.79 -12.35 -0.84
C VAL A 134 42.03 -12.52 0.02
N ASN A 135 41.86 -12.65 1.34
CA ASN A 135 42.99 -12.89 2.22
C ASN A 135 43.36 -14.37 2.27
N GLN A 136 42.37 -15.27 2.23
CA GLN A 136 42.61 -16.70 2.38
C GLN A 136 43.17 -17.37 1.11
N PHE A 137 42.80 -16.87 -0.08
CA PHE A 137 43.14 -17.48 -1.38
C PHE A 137 43.74 -16.50 -2.40
N ARG A 138 44.48 -15.51 -1.91
CA ARG A 138 45.09 -14.46 -2.75
C ARG A 138 45.96 -15.01 -3.89
N ASP A 139 46.81 -15.98 -3.58
CA ASP A 139 47.77 -16.54 -4.54
C ASP A 139 47.04 -17.30 -5.65
N GLU A 140 46.01 -18.05 -5.28
CA GLU A 140 45.16 -18.80 -6.20
C GLU A 140 44.34 -17.86 -7.10
N LEU A 141 43.81 -16.76 -6.54
CA LEU A 141 43.15 -15.70 -7.31
C LEU A 141 44.12 -15.03 -8.31
N ASN A 142 45.35 -14.74 -7.88
CA ASN A 142 46.39 -14.18 -8.75
C ASN A 142 46.85 -15.17 -9.83
N ALA A 143 46.82 -16.47 -9.53
CA ALA A 143 47.06 -17.55 -10.48
C ALA A 143 45.87 -17.78 -11.44
N GLY A 144 44.80 -16.97 -11.34
CA GLY A 144 43.65 -17.02 -12.25
C GLY A 144 42.66 -18.14 -11.94
N TRP A 145 42.60 -18.64 -10.70
CA TRP A 145 41.58 -19.61 -10.30
C TRP A 145 40.23 -18.89 -10.14
N ASP A 146 39.15 -19.54 -10.58
CA ASP A 146 37.79 -19.01 -10.44
C ASP A 146 37.23 -19.38 -9.06
N ILE A 147 37.67 -18.62 -8.06
CA ILE A 147 37.22 -18.71 -6.67
C ILE A 147 36.32 -17.51 -6.42
N ARG A 148 35.08 -17.75 -5.99
CA ARG A 148 34.09 -16.68 -5.75
C ARG A 148 33.61 -16.70 -4.30
N PRO A 149 33.35 -15.53 -3.70
CA PRO A 149 32.82 -15.48 -2.34
C PRO A 149 31.42 -16.09 -2.34
N THR A 150 31.14 -16.90 -1.32
CA THR A 150 29.79 -17.43 -1.06
C THR A 150 29.18 -16.77 0.17
N MET A 151 29.91 -15.84 0.80
CA MET A 151 29.43 -14.98 1.87
C MET A 151 29.99 -13.58 1.69
N ALA A 152 29.24 -12.57 2.13
CA ALA A 152 29.69 -11.18 2.12
C ALA A 152 29.26 -10.47 3.41
N VAL A 153 30.15 -9.66 3.99
CA VAL A 153 29.92 -8.92 5.24
C VAL A 153 30.05 -7.43 5.02
N THR A 154 28.97 -6.68 5.24
CA THR A 154 28.94 -5.22 5.08
C THR A 154 28.28 -4.52 6.26
N ARG A 155 28.60 -3.24 6.45
CA ARG A 155 27.93 -2.34 7.41
C ARG A 155 27.03 -1.40 6.64
N ALA A 156 25.83 -1.15 7.17
CA ALA A 156 24.86 -0.26 6.54
C ALA A 156 23.96 0.40 7.58
N ASN A 157 23.22 1.41 7.13
CA ASN A 157 22.04 1.88 7.83
C ASN A 157 20.79 1.25 7.18
N MET A 158 19.76 1.03 7.99
CA MET A 158 18.48 0.48 7.57
C MET A 158 17.35 1.35 8.11
N LYS A 159 16.32 1.57 7.29
CA LYS A 159 15.07 2.21 7.72
C LYS A 159 13.92 1.24 7.49
N LEU A 160 13.04 1.16 8.48
CA LEU A 160 11.83 0.37 8.46
C LEU A 160 10.72 1.21 9.09
N ALA A 161 9.54 1.27 8.45
CA ALA A 161 8.45 2.13 8.90
C ALA A 161 8.07 1.85 10.36
N GLU A 162 7.96 0.57 10.73
CA GLU A 162 7.59 0.11 12.06
C GLU A 162 8.63 0.49 13.13
N ILE A 163 9.89 0.69 12.75
CA ILE A 163 10.93 1.18 13.68
C ILE A 163 10.79 2.69 13.87
N GLY A 164 10.54 3.44 12.79
CA GLY A 164 10.22 4.87 12.91
C GLY A 164 8.96 5.13 13.74
N GLU A 165 7.94 4.27 13.61
CA GLU A 165 6.74 4.30 14.45
C GLU A 165 7.03 3.95 15.89
N ALA A 166 7.83 2.90 16.15
CA ALA A 166 8.26 2.53 17.50
C ALA A 166 9.03 3.67 18.19
N VAL A 167 9.87 4.41 17.47
CA VAL A 167 10.57 5.60 17.99
C VAL A 167 9.57 6.72 18.30
N ARG A 168 8.67 7.06 17.37
CA ARG A 168 7.64 8.09 17.59
C ARG A 168 6.69 7.75 18.74
N GLY A 169 6.39 6.47 18.91
CA GLY A 169 5.54 5.93 19.98
C GLY A 169 6.25 5.70 21.31
N GLY A 170 7.53 6.04 21.44
CA GLY A 170 8.31 5.88 22.69
C GLY A 170 8.60 4.43 23.07
N GLN A 171 8.54 3.49 22.13
CA GLN A 171 8.84 2.07 22.34
C GLN A 171 10.32 1.72 22.10
N LEU A 172 11.05 2.59 21.39
CA LEU A 172 12.49 2.54 21.16
C LEU A 172 13.07 3.94 21.33
N ASP A 173 14.22 4.01 22.00
CA ASP A 173 14.93 5.26 22.24
C ASP A 173 15.90 5.57 21.10
N VAL A 174 16.16 6.87 20.86
CA VAL A 174 17.23 7.31 19.97
C VAL A 174 18.51 7.45 20.79
N ASP A 175 19.48 6.55 20.57
CA ASP A 175 20.75 6.53 21.33
C ASP A 175 21.96 7.05 20.51
N GLY A 176 21.78 7.36 19.22
CA GLY A 176 22.82 7.85 18.30
C GLY A 176 23.87 6.81 17.88
N SER A 177 23.85 5.62 18.49
CA SER A 177 24.78 4.51 18.30
C SER A 177 24.19 3.37 17.44
N ILE A 178 23.02 2.85 17.83
CA ILE A 178 22.26 1.79 17.16
C ILE A 178 21.08 2.43 16.44
N VAL A 179 20.22 3.16 17.17
CA VAL A 179 19.17 4.00 16.57
C VAL A 179 19.71 5.41 16.41
N VAL A 180 19.95 5.82 15.18
CA VAL A 180 20.76 7.00 14.83
C VAL A 180 19.98 8.30 15.05
N ASP A 181 18.71 8.34 14.65
CA ASP A 181 17.90 9.55 14.68
C ASP A 181 16.40 9.27 14.88
N SER A 182 15.60 10.33 14.98
CA SER A 182 14.14 10.28 15.18
C SER A 182 13.36 9.72 13.98
N SER A 183 14.01 9.52 12.83
CA SER A 183 13.39 8.84 11.68
C SER A 183 13.33 7.32 11.85
N GLY A 184 14.01 6.78 12.87
CA GLY A 184 14.13 5.34 13.09
C GLY A 184 15.21 4.69 12.21
N GLU A 185 16.23 5.45 11.81
CA GLU A 185 17.38 4.89 11.11
C GLU A 185 18.23 4.03 12.07
N VAL A 186 18.57 2.82 11.65
CA VAL A 186 19.28 1.84 12.49
C VAL A 186 20.60 1.40 11.84
N ARG A 187 21.69 1.44 12.59
CA ARG A 187 22.98 0.86 12.17
C ARG A 187 22.94 -0.66 12.27
N VAL A 188 23.37 -1.34 11.21
CA VAL A 188 23.30 -2.80 11.12
C VAL A 188 24.50 -3.37 10.38
N THR A 189 25.02 -4.51 10.87
CA THR A 189 25.95 -5.34 10.10
C THR A 189 25.16 -6.43 9.38
N LYS A 190 25.39 -6.59 8.08
CA LYS A 190 24.69 -7.53 7.22
C LYS A 190 25.65 -8.63 6.76
N VAL A 191 25.22 -9.88 6.84
CA VAL A 191 25.95 -11.04 6.30
C VAL A 191 25.06 -11.76 5.29
N ALA A 192 25.39 -11.68 4.01
CA ALA A 192 24.73 -12.47 2.97
C ALA A 192 25.43 -13.83 2.82
N VAL A 193 24.67 -14.90 2.61
CA VAL A 193 25.20 -16.27 2.54
C VAL A 193 24.51 -17.06 1.44
N GLU A 194 25.31 -17.62 0.55
CA GLU A 194 24.90 -18.61 -0.45
C GLU A 194 25.05 -20.04 0.09
N PRO A 195 24.16 -20.97 -0.32
CA PRO A 195 24.23 -22.36 0.12
C PRO A 195 25.43 -23.09 -0.50
N VAL A 196 26.21 -23.76 0.35
CA VAL A 196 27.34 -24.62 -0.06
C VAL A 196 27.26 -25.91 0.76
N TRP A 197 26.83 -26.98 0.12
CA TRP A 197 26.50 -28.23 0.79
C TRP A 197 27.66 -29.22 0.76
N TYR A 198 28.08 -29.66 1.93
CA TYR A 198 28.88 -30.87 2.10
C TYR A 198 27.95 -32.08 2.17
N LEU A 199 27.84 -32.80 1.05
CA LEU A 199 26.82 -33.84 0.84
C LEU A 199 26.82 -34.96 1.89
N PRO A 200 27.98 -35.48 2.37
CA PRO A 200 27.98 -36.46 3.46
C PRO A 200 27.31 -35.92 4.72
N GLY A 201 27.68 -34.72 5.17
CA GLY A 201 27.09 -34.11 6.36
C GLY A 201 25.61 -33.77 6.18
N VAL A 202 25.19 -33.30 5.00
CA VAL A 202 23.77 -33.08 4.69
C VAL A 202 23.00 -34.41 4.75
N ALA A 203 23.54 -35.49 4.19
CA ALA A 203 22.89 -36.80 4.23
C ALA A 203 22.70 -37.30 5.68
N ASP A 204 23.73 -37.13 6.51
CA ASP A 204 23.68 -37.47 7.94
C ASP A 204 22.62 -36.65 8.70
N ARG A 205 22.50 -35.34 8.40
CA ARG A 205 21.44 -34.47 8.98
C ARG A 205 20.03 -34.92 8.62
N PHE A 206 19.87 -35.58 7.49
CA PHE A 206 18.60 -36.15 7.04
C PHE A 206 18.41 -37.61 7.40
N GLY A 207 19.38 -38.25 8.05
CA GLY A 207 19.32 -39.67 8.41
C GLY A 207 19.27 -40.60 7.20
N VAL A 208 19.87 -40.19 6.07
CA VAL A 208 19.94 -40.97 4.83
C VAL A 208 21.39 -41.17 4.40
N SER A 209 21.65 -42.16 3.54
CA SER A 209 23.00 -42.33 2.99
C SER A 209 23.29 -41.31 1.89
N GLU A 210 24.56 -40.89 1.76
CA GLU A 210 25.00 -39.96 0.70
C GLU A 210 24.57 -40.42 -0.71
N PRO A 211 24.70 -41.71 -1.10
CA PRO A 211 24.23 -42.16 -2.42
C PRO A 211 22.72 -42.00 -2.63
N ILE A 212 21.91 -42.25 -1.59
CA ILE A 212 20.45 -42.06 -1.66
C ILE A 212 20.15 -40.56 -1.84
N LEU A 213 20.74 -39.69 -1.02
CA LEU A 213 20.55 -38.24 -1.14
C LEU A 213 20.87 -37.76 -2.56
N ARG A 214 22.04 -38.13 -3.08
CA ARG A 214 22.48 -37.75 -4.44
C ARG A 214 21.52 -38.21 -5.52
N ARG A 215 21.09 -39.48 -5.43
CA ARG A 215 20.16 -40.07 -6.39
C ARG A 215 18.82 -39.35 -6.37
N THR A 216 18.26 -39.11 -5.18
CA THR A 216 17.01 -38.38 -5.01
C THR A 216 17.13 -36.96 -5.55
N LEU A 217 18.21 -36.24 -5.25
CA LEU A 217 18.45 -34.91 -5.80
C LEU A 217 18.49 -34.93 -7.33
N PHE A 218 19.22 -35.87 -7.94
CA PHE A 218 19.30 -35.99 -9.40
C PHE A 218 17.93 -36.31 -10.03
N GLU A 219 17.24 -37.34 -9.54
CA GLU A 219 15.96 -37.80 -10.10
C GLU A 219 14.85 -36.74 -9.93
N HIS A 220 14.76 -36.10 -8.76
CA HIS A 220 13.71 -35.11 -8.48
C HIS A 220 14.02 -33.69 -8.96
N THR A 221 15.23 -33.43 -9.49
CA THR A 221 15.56 -32.18 -10.18
C THR A 221 15.58 -32.35 -11.71
N GLY A 222 14.91 -33.38 -12.23
CA GLY A 222 14.77 -33.62 -13.67
C GLY A 222 16.06 -34.06 -14.36
N GLY A 223 16.95 -34.73 -13.63
CA GLY A 223 18.26 -35.14 -14.14
C GLY A 223 19.29 -33.99 -14.19
N SER A 224 19.05 -32.90 -13.47
CA SER A 224 20.01 -31.81 -13.34
C SER A 224 21.25 -32.28 -12.59
N TYR A 225 22.43 -31.78 -13.00
CA TYR A 225 23.73 -32.10 -12.40
C TYR A 225 24.07 -33.61 -12.41
N PRO A 226 24.37 -34.20 -13.59
CA PRO A 226 24.74 -35.62 -13.72
C PRO A 226 25.93 -36.05 -12.84
N GLU A 227 26.76 -35.11 -12.40
CA GLU A 227 27.84 -35.31 -11.45
C GLU A 227 27.39 -35.83 -10.08
N LEU A 228 26.14 -35.57 -9.68
CA LEU A 228 25.58 -36.15 -8.46
C LEU A 228 25.71 -37.68 -8.47
N ILE A 229 25.60 -38.30 -9.65
CA ILE A 229 25.75 -39.74 -9.88
C ILE A 229 27.17 -40.09 -10.35
N THR A 230 27.70 -39.34 -11.31
CA THR A 230 28.93 -39.72 -12.05
C THR A 230 30.23 -39.30 -11.37
N ARG A 231 30.18 -38.38 -10.40
CA ARG A 231 31.34 -37.86 -9.66
C ARG A 231 31.14 -38.00 -8.14
N PRO A 232 31.14 -39.24 -7.61
CA PRO A 232 31.01 -39.49 -6.17
C PRO A 232 32.19 -38.94 -5.34
N ASP A 233 33.31 -38.62 -5.99
CA ASP A 233 34.49 -37.97 -5.43
C ASP A 233 34.25 -36.47 -5.11
N LEU A 234 33.34 -35.80 -5.83
CA LEU A 234 32.99 -34.40 -5.58
C LEU A 234 31.99 -34.32 -4.41
N LYS A 235 32.46 -33.97 -3.21
CA LYS A 235 31.63 -33.92 -2.00
C LYS A 235 30.87 -32.62 -1.78
N ILE A 236 31.20 -31.57 -2.54
CA ILE A 236 30.61 -30.24 -2.39
C ILE A 236 29.60 -29.97 -3.51
N PHE A 237 28.43 -29.43 -3.13
CA PHE A 237 27.36 -29.04 -4.05
C PHE A 237 26.87 -27.63 -3.74
N LEU A 238 26.81 -26.77 -4.76
CA LEU A 238 26.23 -25.43 -4.67
C LEU A 238 24.85 -25.46 -5.33
N PRO A 239 23.77 -25.79 -4.58
CA PRO A 239 22.44 -25.83 -5.14
C PRO A 239 21.99 -24.42 -5.54
N PRO A 240 21.31 -24.24 -6.70
CA PRO A 240 20.83 -22.95 -7.17
C PRO A 240 19.53 -22.53 -6.45
N ILE A 241 19.54 -22.55 -5.12
CA ILE A 241 18.40 -22.18 -4.27
C ILE A 241 18.64 -20.84 -3.57
N GLY A 242 17.60 -20.32 -2.92
CA GLY A 242 17.70 -19.11 -2.10
C GLY A 242 18.64 -19.29 -0.91
N GLY A 243 19.48 -18.28 -0.67
CA GLY A 243 20.37 -18.20 0.48
C GLY A 243 19.71 -17.63 1.75
N LEU A 244 20.52 -16.99 2.59
CA LEU A 244 20.05 -16.26 3.76
C LEU A 244 20.77 -14.92 3.94
N THR A 245 20.22 -14.07 4.80
CA THR A 245 20.88 -12.84 5.24
C THR A 245 20.75 -12.69 6.74
N VAL A 246 21.86 -12.43 7.41
CA VAL A 246 21.92 -12.08 8.84
C VAL A 246 21.96 -10.57 8.97
N TYR A 247 21.17 -10.04 9.89
CA TYR A 247 21.18 -8.65 10.33
C TYR A 247 21.56 -8.63 11.81
N ILE A 248 22.67 -7.97 12.13
CA ILE A 248 23.22 -7.87 13.48
C ILE A 248 23.09 -6.42 13.94
N PHE A 249 22.38 -6.23 15.05
CA PHE A 249 22.19 -4.96 15.73
C PHE A 249 23.13 -4.89 16.94
N GLY A 250 23.87 -3.79 17.03
CA GLY A 250 24.99 -3.65 17.96
C GLY A 250 26.32 -4.20 17.41
N PRO A 251 27.39 -4.20 18.22
CA PRO A 251 28.72 -4.64 17.81
C PRO A 251 28.77 -6.13 17.45
N PRO A 252 29.20 -6.52 16.22
CA PRO A 252 29.25 -7.92 15.79
C PRO A 252 30.11 -8.85 16.65
N GLU A 253 31.13 -8.30 17.33
CA GLU A 253 32.04 -9.03 18.23
C GLU A 253 31.29 -9.65 19.42
N ARG A 254 30.13 -9.08 19.80
CA ARG A 254 29.32 -9.54 20.94
C ARG A 254 28.44 -10.74 20.63
N VAL A 255 28.21 -11.06 19.35
CA VAL A 255 27.27 -12.13 18.96
C VAL A 255 27.66 -13.49 19.54
N SER A 256 28.96 -13.78 19.63
CA SER A 256 29.49 -15.03 20.19
C SER A 256 29.78 -14.98 21.69
N ASP A 257 29.63 -13.82 22.35
CA ASP A 257 29.94 -13.67 23.77
C ASP A 257 28.79 -14.18 24.65
N GLU A 258 29.04 -15.25 25.40
CA GLU A 258 28.03 -15.88 26.26
C GLU A 258 27.65 -15.01 27.49
N ASN A 259 28.47 -14.00 27.81
CA ASN A 259 28.25 -13.10 28.96
C ASN A 259 27.27 -11.97 28.66
N VAL A 260 27.00 -11.68 27.39
CA VAL A 260 25.96 -10.72 27.00
C VAL A 260 24.65 -11.46 26.71
N LYS A 261 23.56 -10.69 26.68
CA LYS A 261 22.26 -11.21 26.28
C LYS A 261 22.10 -11.18 24.77
N LEU A 262 21.54 -12.25 24.21
CA LEU A 262 21.24 -12.39 22.80
C LEU A 262 19.73 -12.52 22.55
N ALA A 263 19.17 -11.59 21.77
CA ALA A 263 17.84 -11.69 21.20
C ALA A 263 17.94 -12.16 19.73
N LEU A 264 17.30 -13.28 19.41
CA LEU A 264 17.36 -13.92 18.09
C LEU A 264 15.98 -14.05 17.44
N ARG A 265 15.87 -13.56 16.21
CA ARG A 265 14.73 -13.82 15.31
C ARG A 265 15.19 -14.63 14.10
N ILE A 266 14.57 -15.79 13.88
CA ILE A 266 14.76 -16.57 12.65
C ILE A 266 13.49 -16.50 11.81
N HIS A 267 13.60 -15.90 10.65
CA HIS A 267 12.51 -15.62 9.73
C HIS A 267 12.67 -16.39 8.42
N ASP A 268 11.56 -16.93 7.92
CA ASP A 268 11.50 -17.49 6.57
C ASP A 268 10.74 -16.48 5.69
N GLU A 269 11.32 -16.14 4.54
CA GLU A 269 10.82 -15.18 3.56
C GLU A 269 9.35 -15.43 3.20
N CYS A 270 8.59 -14.34 3.14
CA CYS A 270 7.22 -14.31 2.72
C CYS A 270 6.95 -12.98 2.01
N ASN A 271 7.26 -12.89 0.71
CA ASN A 271 7.18 -11.68 -0.10
C ASN A 271 5.84 -10.93 0.09
N GLY A 272 4.71 -11.65 -0.02
CA GLY A 272 3.38 -11.06 0.17
C GLY A 272 3.15 -10.41 1.55
N SER A 273 3.80 -10.89 2.61
CA SER A 273 3.69 -10.30 3.96
C SER A 273 4.81 -9.30 4.21
N ASP A 274 6.05 -9.70 3.94
CA ASP A 274 7.26 -8.96 4.28
C ASP A 274 7.37 -7.65 3.49
N VAL A 275 7.00 -7.66 2.21
CA VAL A 275 7.10 -6.50 1.30
C VAL A 275 5.77 -5.77 1.19
N PHE A 276 4.66 -6.50 1.05
CA PHE A 276 3.34 -5.93 0.74
C PHE A 276 2.35 -5.93 1.91
N GLN A 277 2.79 -6.31 3.11
CA GLN A 277 1.97 -6.26 4.34
C GLN A 277 0.63 -6.99 4.24
N SER A 278 0.61 -8.18 3.65
CA SER A 278 -0.58 -9.04 3.71
C SER A 278 -1.02 -9.30 5.16
N ASP A 279 -2.30 -9.09 5.41
CA ASP A 279 -3.03 -9.30 6.67
C ASP A 279 -3.48 -10.76 6.90
N ILE A 280 -3.22 -11.64 5.93
CA ILE A 280 -3.63 -13.05 5.95
C ILE A 280 -2.70 -13.90 6.85
N CYS A 281 -1.52 -13.39 7.20
CA CYS A 281 -0.54 -14.13 8.01
C CYS A 281 0.22 -13.24 8.98
N THR A 282 0.81 -13.87 10.01
CA THR A 282 1.54 -13.17 11.09
C THR A 282 3.04 -13.00 10.79
N CYS A 283 3.50 -13.29 9.57
CA CYS A 283 4.92 -13.25 9.21
C CYS A 283 5.54 -11.87 9.41
N ARG A 284 4.95 -10.81 8.82
CA ARG A 284 5.44 -9.43 8.91
C ARG A 284 5.31 -8.84 10.31
N PRO A 285 4.15 -8.89 11.00
CA PRO A 285 4.05 -8.38 12.37
C PRO A 285 5.09 -9.00 13.31
N TYR A 286 5.33 -10.30 13.17
CA TYR A 286 6.31 -10.99 14.00
C TYR A 286 7.76 -10.71 13.59
N LEU A 287 8.03 -10.44 12.31
CA LEU A 287 9.34 -9.95 11.85
C LEU A 287 9.63 -8.55 12.41
N ALA A 288 8.67 -7.63 12.34
CA ALA A 288 8.79 -6.27 12.88
C ALA A 288 9.00 -6.29 14.40
N PHE A 289 8.22 -7.09 15.13
CA PHE A 289 8.44 -7.35 16.56
C PHE A 289 9.85 -7.91 16.80
N GLY A 290 10.26 -8.89 16.00
CA GLY A 290 11.58 -9.52 16.04
C GLY A 290 12.72 -8.51 15.94
N ILE A 291 12.64 -7.62 14.94
CA ILE A 291 13.62 -6.56 14.70
C ILE A 291 13.63 -5.55 15.86
N ARG A 292 12.45 -5.12 16.33
CA ARG A 292 12.33 -4.16 17.45
C ARG A 292 12.99 -4.68 18.72
N GLU A 293 12.71 -5.92 19.10
CA GLU A 293 13.30 -6.52 20.30
C GLU A 293 14.80 -6.79 20.13
N ALA A 294 15.26 -7.17 18.93
CA ALA A 294 16.68 -7.32 18.64
C ALA A 294 17.42 -5.98 18.78
N ILE A 295 16.85 -4.88 18.26
CA ILE A 295 17.39 -3.53 18.45
C ILE A 295 17.43 -3.20 19.94
N ARG A 296 16.33 -3.36 20.66
CA ARG A 296 16.25 -3.05 22.10
C ARG A 296 17.29 -3.82 22.92
N GLU A 297 17.48 -5.10 22.64
CA GLU A 297 18.51 -5.91 23.32
C GLU A 297 19.92 -5.36 23.07
N ALA A 298 20.21 -4.94 21.84
CA ALA A 298 21.47 -4.31 21.50
C ALA A 298 21.67 -2.96 22.23
N GLN A 299 20.62 -2.13 22.35
CA GLN A 299 20.65 -0.86 23.10
C GLN A 299 20.93 -1.07 24.59
N ASN A 300 20.41 -2.17 25.14
CA ASN A 300 20.64 -2.58 26.53
C ASN A 300 22.04 -3.19 26.79
N GLY A 301 22.96 -3.08 25.81
CA GLY A 301 24.33 -3.61 25.91
C GLY A 301 24.47 -5.07 25.47
N GLY A 302 23.39 -5.74 25.10
CA GLY A 302 23.38 -7.09 24.54
C GLY A 302 23.70 -7.12 23.04
N SER A 303 23.14 -8.13 22.36
CA SER A 303 23.24 -8.34 20.92
C SER A 303 21.88 -8.70 20.33
N GLY A 304 21.53 -8.07 19.20
CA GLY A 304 20.33 -8.39 18.44
C GLY A 304 20.68 -9.06 17.13
N VAL A 305 20.06 -10.20 16.82
CA VAL A 305 20.30 -10.92 15.56
C VAL A 305 18.97 -11.29 14.90
N VAL A 306 18.82 -10.94 13.62
CA VAL A 306 17.70 -11.37 12.78
C VAL A 306 18.28 -12.12 11.58
N ILE A 307 17.86 -13.37 11.38
CA ILE A 307 18.26 -14.20 10.24
C ILE A 307 17.08 -14.38 9.31
N TYR A 308 17.26 -13.99 8.06
CA TYR A 308 16.25 -14.00 7.02
C TYR A 308 16.59 -15.08 5.99
N PHE A 309 15.84 -16.19 5.99
CA PHE A 309 16.01 -17.30 5.04
C PHE A 309 15.10 -17.12 3.83
N ARG A 310 15.64 -17.26 2.62
CA ARG A 310 14.86 -17.14 1.37
C ARG A 310 14.10 -18.43 1.06
N LYS A 311 13.02 -18.66 1.81
CA LYS A 311 12.19 -19.88 1.81
C LYS A 311 10.70 -19.58 1.66
N GLU A 312 10.34 -18.92 0.55
CA GLU A 312 8.94 -18.55 0.24
C GLU A 312 7.95 -19.73 0.36
N GLY A 313 6.78 -19.46 0.94
CA GLY A 313 5.67 -20.42 0.99
C GLY A 313 6.00 -21.74 1.68
N ARG A 314 6.88 -21.73 2.70
CA ARG A 314 7.39 -22.96 3.34
C ARG A 314 8.22 -23.85 2.39
N ALA A 315 9.01 -23.21 1.54
CA ALA A 315 9.77 -23.85 0.46
C ALA A 315 8.90 -24.56 -0.60
N LEU A 316 7.60 -24.25 -0.67
CA LEU A 316 6.70 -24.70 -1.74
C LEU A 316 6.64 -23.71 -2.93
N GLY A 317 7.12 -22.48 -2.71
CA GLY A 317 7.00 -21.38 -3.68
C GLY A 317 5.65 -20.65 -3.62
N GLU A 318 5.65 -19.46 -4.22
CA GLU A 318 4.52 -18.51 -4.14
C GLU A 318 3.27 -19.02 -4.88
N VAL A 319 3.44 -19.69 -6.02
CA VAL A 319 2.32 -20.24 -6.81
C VAL A 319 1.50 -21.23 -5.99
N ILE A 320 2.15 -22.22 -5.38
CA ILE A 320 1.49 -23.23 -4.55
C ILE A 320 0.80 -22.57 -3.34
N LYS A 321 1.47 -21.60 -2.70
CA LYS A 321 0.90 -20.80 -1.61
C LYS A 321 -0.40 -20.11 -2.04
N TYR A 322 -0.44 -19.48 -3.21
CA TYR A 322 -1.65 -18.81 -3.70
C TYR A 322 -2.74 -19.80 -4.10
N LEU A 323 -2.40 -20.96 -4.65
CA LEU A 323 -3.36 -22.04 -4.88
C LEU A 323 -4.00 -22.53 -3.57
N VAL A 324 -3.20 -22.67 -2.50
CA VAL A 324 -3.72 -22.99 -1.15
C VAL A 324 -4.66 -21.88 -0.65
N TYR A 325 -4.32 -20.60 -0.81
CA TYR A 325 -5.20 -19.49 -0.44
C TYR A 325 -6.51 -19.49 -1.23
N ASN A 326 -6.45 -19.74 -2.54
CA ASN A 326 -7.64 -19.86 -3.37
C ASN A 326 -8.53 -21.03 -2.91
N ALA A 327 -7.93 -22.19 -2.60
CA ALA A 327 -8.66 -23.34 -2.09
C ALA A 327 -9.32 -23.06 -0.71
N ARG A 328 -8.62 -22.34 0.17
CA ARG A 328 -9.16 -21.89 1.47
C ARG A 328 -10.40 -21.01 1.29
N LYS A 329 -10.32 -19.99 0.43
CA LYS A 329 -11.44 -19.08 0.20
C LYS A 329 -12.66 -19.76 -0.44
N ARG A 330 -12.49 -20.78 -1.29
CA ARG A 330 -13.61 -21.52 -1.92
C ARG A 330 -14.34 -22.47 -0.97
N GLY A 331 -13.64 -23.01 0.02
CA GLY A 331 -14.11 -24.14 0.83
C GLY A 331 -14.45 -23.81 2.29
N GLY A 332 -14.57 -22.50 2.61
CA GLY A 332 -14.64 -21.97 3.98
C GLY A 332 -13.24 -21.88 4.60
N ASP A 333 -12.84 -20.68 5.03
CA ASP A 333 -11.54 -20.43 5.67
C ASP A 333 -11.64 -20.55 7.19
N THR A 334 -11.47 -21.78 7.70
CA THR A 334 -11.50 -22.09 9.14
C THR A 334 -10.19 -22.70 9.61
N ALA A 335 -9.84 -22.47 10.88
CA ALA A 335 -8.54 -22.86 11.44
C ALA A 335 -8.35 -24.39 11.46
N ASP A 336 -9.42 -25.15 11.69
CA ASP A 336 -9.41 -26.63 11.72
C ASP A 336 -9.01 -27.27 10.37
N LYS A 337 -9.22 -26.57 9.25
CA LYS A 337 -8.92 -27.05 7.90
C LYS A 337 -7.58 -26.56 7.33
N TYR A 338 -6.86 -25.69 8.05
CA TYR A 338 -5.68 -24.98 7.53
C TYR A 338 -4.62 -25.92 6.93
N PHE A 339 -4.20 -26.96 7.68
CA PHE A 339 -3.17 -27.89 7.20
C PHE A 339 -3.70 -28.87 6.16
N THR A 340 -4.93 -29.36 6.33
CA THR A 340 -5.59 -30.26 5.37
C THR A 340 -5.69 -29.62 3.98
N ARG A 341 -5.99 -28.32 3.90
CA ARG A 341 -6.02 -27.58 2.62
C ARG A 341 -4.64 -27.48 1.98
N THR A 342 -3.59 -27.32 2.79
CA THR A 342 -2.22 -27.35 2.28
C THR A 342 -1.88 -28.73 1.73
N GLU A 343 -2.16 -29.80 2.47
CA GLU A 343 -1.91 -31.19 2.03
C GLU A 343 -2.66 -31.55 0.74
N ASN A 344 -3.91 -31.11 0.62
CA ASN A 344 -4.71 -31.39 -0.57
C ASN A 344 -4.14 -30.78 -1.86
N ILE A 345 -3.41 -29.65 -1.76
CA ILE A 345 -2.85 -28.95 -2.92
C ILE A 345 -1.37 -29.30 -3.12
N ALA A 346 -0.59 -29.29 -2.04
CA ALA A 346 0.86 -29.47 -2.08
C ALA A 346 1.31 -30.92 -1.86
N GLY A 347 0.42 -31.81 -1.44
CA GLY A 347 0.74 -33.19 -1.05
C GLY A 347 1.47 -33.33 0.29
N VAL A 348 1.90 -32.21 0.90
CA VAL A 348 2.65 -32.15 2.17
C VAL A 348 2.32 -30.87 2.94
N ARG A 349 2.47 -30.87 4.27
CA ARG A 349 2.22 -29.68 5.12
C ARG A 349 3.32 -28.64 5.06
N ASP A 350 4.58 -29.08 5.01
CA ASP A 350 5.76 -28.25 5.13
C ASP A 350 6.96 -28.95 4.47
N MET A 351 7.69 -28.24 3.60
CA MET A 351 8.94 -28.72 2.99
C MET A 351 10.18 -28.03 3.59
N ARG A 352 10.01 -27.17 4.60
CA ARG A 352 11.12 -26.52 5.29
C ARG A 352 11.82 -27.52 6.18
N PHE A 353 12.90 -28.07 5.67
CA PHE A 353 13.86 -28.74 6.52
C PHE A 353 14.68 -27.70 7.29
N GLN A 354 14.40 -27.60 8.59
CA GLN A 354 15.11 -26.70 9.51
C GLN A 354 16.42 -27.31 10.03
N ALA A 355 16.72 -28.57 9.71
CA ALA A 355 17.93 -29.28 10.17
C ALA A 355 19.26 -28.59 9.78
N LEU A 356 19.26 -27.83 8.67
CA LEU A 356 20.42 -27.08 8.16
C LEU A 356 20.46 -25.63 8.68
N MET A 357 19.36 -25.13 9.26
CA MET A 357 19.25 -23.75 9.72
C MET A 357 20.28 -23.36 10.80
N PRO A 358 20.66 -24.23 11.75
CA PRO A 358 21.62 -23.87 12.80
C PRO A 358 23.04 -23.57 12.32
N ASP A 359 23.44 -23.97 11.11
CA ASP A 359 24.80 -23.82 10.61
C ASP A 359 25.32 -22.37 10.69
N ILE A 360 24.47 -21.39 10.35
CA ILE A 360 24.83 -19.97 10.46
C ILE A 360 24.99 -19.51 11.92
N LEU A 361 24.27 -20.12 12.86
CA LEU A 361 24.43 -19.83 14.29
C LEU A 361 25.77 -20.35 14.80
N HIS A 362 26.15 -21.56 14.37
CA HIS A 362 27.47 -22.13 14.66
C HIS A 362 28.59 -21.31 14.01
N TRP A 363 28.37 -20.83 12.78
CA TRP A 363 29.32 -19.94 12.10
C TRP A 363 29.52 -18.63 12.86
N LEU A 364 28.45 -18.04 13.40
CA LEU A 364 28.49 -16.85 14.26
C LEU A 364 29.08 -17.12 15.65
N GLY A 365 29.33 -18.38 16.04
CA GLY A 365 29.85 -18.74 17.36
C GLY A 365 28.81 -18.72 18.48
N ILE A 366 27.52 -18.72 18.14
CA ILE A 366 26.43 -18.66 19.12
C ILE A 366 26.30 -20.01 19.84
N LYS A 367 26.37 -19.98 21.17
CA LYS A 367 26.19 -21.18 22.03
C LYS A 367 24.96 -21.10 22.94
N LYS A 368 24.46 -19.88 23.17
CA LYS A 368 23.33 -19.57 24.04
C LYS A 368 22.51 -18.45 23.40
N ILE A 369 21.19 -18.60 23.42
CA ILE A 369 20.21 -17.60 23.02
C ILE A 369 19.37 -17.29 24.25
N ASP A 370 19.44 -16.06 24.74
CA ASP A 370 18.65 -15.63 25.89
C ASP A 370 17.18 -15.50 25.51
N ARG A 371 16.88 -14.86 24.37
CA ARG A 371 15.51 -14.62 23.90
C ARG A 371 15.34 -15.07 22.45
N MET A 372 14.64 -16.19 22.23
CA MET A 372 14.25 -16.64 20.90
C MET A 372 12.85 -16.12 20.54
N LEU A 373 12.79 -15.21 19.57
CA LEU A 373 11.57 -14.56 19.10
C LEU A 373 10.87 -15.44 18.04
N SER A 374 10.43 -16.64 18.46
CA SER A 374 9.76 -17.60 17.57
C SER A 374 8.85 -18.57 18.32
N MET A 375 7.69 -18.86 17.72
CA MET A 375 6.74 -19.87 18.20
C MET A 375 6.97 -21.25 17.56
N SER A 376 7.85 -21.37 16.56
CA SER A 376 8.02 -22.60 15.79
C SER A 376 8.86 -23.65 16.54
N ASN A 377 8.27 -24.81 16.82
CA ASN A 377 9.01 -25.93 17.40
C ASN A 377 10.07 -26.47 16.44
N MET A 378 9.79 -26.55 15.14
CA MET A 378 10.78 -27.01 14.15
C MET A 378 12.07 -26.18 14.18
N LYS A 379 11.97 -24.85 14.41
CA LYS A 379 13.14 -23.98 14.55
C LYS A 379 13.81 -24.19 15.90
N HIS A 380 13.03 -24.21 16.98
CA HIS A 380 13.54 -24.43 18.33
C HIS A 380 14.32 -25.76 18.44
N ASP A 381 13.70 -26.85 18.02
CA ASP A 381 14.23 -28.20 18.16
C ASP A 381 15.51 -28.37 17.33
N ALA A 382 15.55 -27.83 16.11
CA ALA A 382 16.76 -27.84 15.29
C ALA A 382 17.94 -27.14 15.98
N ILE A 383 17.69 -25.99 16.64
CA ILE A 383 18.73 -25.24 17.36
C ILE A 383 19.22 -26.03 18.58
N VAL A 384 18.29 -26.50 19.42
CA VAL A 384 18.63 -27.23 20.66
C VAL A 384 19.35 -28.54 20.34
N GLN A 385 18.86 -29.31 19.36
CA GLN A 385 19.48 -30.57 18.93
C GLN A 385 20.88 -30.33 18.32
N SER A 386 21.14 -29.15 17.76
CA SER A 386 22.47 -28.78 17.28
C SER A 386 23.45 -28.41 18.41
N GLY A 387 22.97 -28.31 19.65
CA GLY A 387 23.77 -28.05 20.86
C GLY A 387 23.75 -26.60 21.35
N ILE A 388 22.85 -25.75 20.84
CA ILE A 388 22.71 -24.35 21.26
C ILE A 388 21.58 -24.24 22.28
N LYS A 389 21.84 -23.66 23.44
CA LYS A 389 20.84 -23.49 24.51
C LYS A 389 19.92 -22.31 24.20
N ILE A 390 18.62 -22.47 24.46
CA ILE A 390 17.63 -21.38 24.41
C ILE A 390 17.06 -21.22 25.83
N LEU A 391 17.12 -20.01 26.40
CA LEU A 391 16.64 -19.73 27.74
C LEU A 391 15.16 -19.35 27.76
N GLU A 392 14.77 -18.42 26.88
CA GLU A 392 13.40 -17.93 26.77
C GLU A 392 12.90 -18.05 25.32
N ARG A 393 11.67 -18.52 25.15
CA ARG A 393 10.92 -18.43 23.89
C ARG A 393 9.86 -17.34 24.04
N VAL A 394 9.90 -16.35 23.16
CA VAL A 394 9.00 -15.19 23.22
C VAL A 394 8.01 -15.31 22.05
N PRO A 395 6.69 -15.43 22.30
CA PRO A 395 5.68 -15.41 21.25
C PRO A 395 5.47 -14.00 20.69
N ILE A 396 4.72 -13.88 19.59
CA ILE A 396 4.25 -12.56 19.13
C ILE A 396 3.25 -12.00 20.17
N PRO A 397 3.27 -10.69 20.48
CA PRO A 397 2.24 -10.07 21.31
C PRO A 397 0.84 -10.18 20.68
N GLU A 398 -0.17 -10.35 21.53
CA GLU A 398 -1.57 -10.56 21.13
C GLU A 398 -2.15 -9.38 20.34
N ASP A 399 -1.78 -8.16 20.73
CA ASP A 399 -2.16 -6.90 20.10
C ASP A 399 -1.53 -6.69 18.72
N MET A 400 -0.51 -7.49 18.38
CA MET A 400 0.17 -7.45 17.08
C MET A 400 -0.31 -8.54 16.10
N ILE A 401 -1.34 -9.32 16.46
CA ILE A 401 -1.93 -10.35 15.59
C ILE A 401 -3.11 -9.74 14.81
N PRO A 402 -3.01 -9.59 13.47
CA PRO A 402 -4.13 -9.14 12.65
C PRO A 402 -5.34 -10.07 12.75
N ASP A 403 -6.55 -9.53 12.72
CA ASP A 403 -7.80 -10.31 12.86
C ASP A 403 -7.90 -11.46 11.85
N ASP A 404 -7.62 -11.19 10.57
CA ASP A 404 -7.68 -12.21 9.51
C ASP A 404 -6.59 -13.29 9.62
N SER A 405 -5.52 -13.00 10.34
CA SER A 405 -4.43 -13.95 10.57
C SER A 405 -4.72 -14.93 11.71
N ARG A 406 -5.84 -14.76 12.44
CA ARG A 406 -6.29 -15.65 13.53
C ARG A 406 -6.45 -17.10 13.06
N VAL A 407 -7.03 -17.29 11.88
CA VAL A 407 -7.16 -18.61 11.24
C VAL A 407 -5.82 -19.32 11.15
N GLU A 408 -4.76 -18.61 10.78
CA GLU A 408 -3.43 -19.18 10.65
C GLU A 408 -2.77 -19.44 12.01
N ILE A 409 -2.80 -18.47 12.93
CA ILE A 409 -2.06 -18.56 14.18
C ILE A 409 -2.67 -19.60 15.13
N ASP A 410 -4.00 -19.65 15.22
CA ASP A 410 -4.70 -20.59 16.12
C ASP A 410 -4.54 -22.03 15.61
N ALA A 411 -4.59 -22.22 14.28
CA ALA A 411 -4.28 -23.51 13.66
C ALA A 411 -2.84 -23.97 13.97
N LYS A 412 -1.87 -23.05 13.91
CA LYS A 412 -0.47 -23.35 14.22
C LYS A 412 -0.26 -23.69 15.69
N ILE A 413 -0.89 -22.95 16.61
CA ILE A 413 -0.84 -23.22 18.06
C ILE A 413 -1.37 -24.63 18.34
N ASN A 414 -2.52 -24.99 17.76
CA ASN A 414 -3.09 -26.32 17.92
C ASN A 414 -2.24 -27.44 17.27
N ALA A 415 -1.52 -27.14 16.19
CA ALA A 415 -0.51 -28.03 15.60
C ALA A 415 0.81 -28.07 16.39
N GLY A 416 0.85 -27.47 17.59
CA GLY A 416 1.94 -27.55 18.54
C GLY A 416 2.83 -26.32 18.63
N TYR A 417 2.58 -25.21 17.91
CA TYR A 417 3.38 -23.99 18.07
C TYR A 417 3.30 -23.48 19.51
N PHE A 418 4.43 -23.00 20.03
CA PHE A 418 4.53 -22.49 21.39
C PHE A 418 3.72 -21.22 21.57
N THR A 419 2.97 -21.14 22.66
CA THR A 419 2.23 -19.94 23.08
C THR A 419 2.24 -19.86 24.61
N THR A 420 2.16 -18.65 25.14
CA THR A 420 1.87 -18.39 26.57
C THR A 420 0.39 -18.11 26.81
N GLY A 421 -0.42 -18.04 25.74
CA GLY A 421 -1.86 -17.80 25.77
C GLY A 421 -2.72 -19.07 25.80
N ARG A 422 -4.02 -18.91 25.56
CA ARG A 422 -5.02 -20.00 25.57
C ARG A 422 -4.81 -20.96 24.38
N GLN A 423 -4.96 -22.26 24.62
CA GLN A 423 -5.10 -23.28 23.58
C GLN A 423 -6.58 -23.54 23.32
N TYR A 424 -6.97 -23.55 22.05
CA TYR A 424 -8.37 -23.77 21.62
C TYR A 424 -8.64 -25.25 21.35
N THR A 425 -9.87 -25.69 21.59
CA THR A 425 -10.33 -27.04 21.21
C THR A 425 -10.63 -27.12 19.70
N MET A 426 -10.76 -28.33 19.16
CA MET A 426 -11.12 -28.53 17.74
C MET A 426 -12.49 -27.92 17.38
N GLU A 427 -13.42 -27.87 18.34
CA GLU A 427 -14.74 -27.27 18.17
C GLU A 427 -14.64 -25.74 18.12
N GLU A 428 -13.83 -25.14 19.00
CA GLU A 428 -13.57 -23.69 19.02
C GLU A 428 -12.81 -23.22 17.76
N LEU A 429 -11.90 -24.04 17.23
CA LEU A 429 -11.16 -23.73 15.99
C LEU A 429 -12.06 -23.67 14.73
N ALA A 430 -13.19 -24.40 14.74
CA ALA A 430 -14.15 -24.35 13.63
C ALA A 430 -14.96 -23.03 13.62
N GLU A 431 -14.98 -22.31 14.75
CA GLU A 431 -15.64 -21.01 14.88
C GLU A 431 -14.75 -19.85 14.41
N VAL A 432 -13.42 -20.02 14.43
CA VAL A 432 -12.44 -19.05 13.90
C VAL A 432 -12.49 -19.03 12.38
N LYS A 433 -13.04 -17.95 11.81
CA LYS A 433 -13.27 -17.79 10.37
C LYS A 433 -12.52 -16.59 9.81
N GLY A 434 -11.87 -16.79 8.68
CA GLY A 434 -11.25 -15.71 7.89
C GLY A 434 -12.22 -15.11 6.88
N ARG A 435 -11.77 -14.11 6.11
CA ARG A 435 -12.57 -13.50 5.04
C ARG A 435 -13.09 -14.51 4.00
N GLY A 436 -14.34 -14.32 3.58
CA GLY A 436 -15.02 -15.13 2.57
C GLY A 436 -14.60 -14.84 1.12
N TRP A 437 -15.31 -15.44 0.17
CA TRP A 437 -15.08 -15.32 -1.29
C TRP A 437 -15.58 -13.99 -1.90
N GLU A 438 -15.81 -12.95 -1.09
CA GLU A 438 -16.22 -11.62 -1.60
C GLU A 438 -15.11 -11.09 -2.53
N LYS A 439 -15.45 -10.61 -3.73
CA LYS A 439 -14.44 -10.13 -4.69
C LYS A 439 -13.89 -8.79 -4.20
N TRP A 440 -12.62 -8.49 -4.46
CA TRP A 440 -12.08 -7.16 -4.15
C TRP A 440 -12.77 -6.04 -4.96
N GLU A 441 -13.33 -6.39 -6.13
CA GLU A 441 -14.22 -5.52 -6.92
C GLU A 441 -15.54 -5.20 -6.16
N ASP A 442 -16.00 -6.12 -5.31
CA ASP A 442 -17.14 -5.92 -4.40
C ASP A 442 -16.73 -5.12 -3.13
N ILE A 443 -15.42 -4.91 -2.91
CA ILE A 443 -14.80 -4.25 -1.74
C ILE A 443 -14.15 -2.91 -2.14
N THR A 444 -14.35 -2.42 -3.37
CA THR A 444 -14.06 -1.02 -3.71
C THR A 444 -14.96 -0.12 -2.85
N ILE A 445 -14.42 0.28 -1.70
CA ILE A 445 -14.98 1.19 -0.70
C ILE A 445 -16.19 0.60 0.04
N LYS A 446 -15.92 -0.21 1.07
CA LYS A 446 -16.76 -0.22 2.28
C LYS A 446 -16.52 1.07 3.08
N MET A 447 -16.78 2.23 2.49
CA MET A 447 -17.46 3.34 3.19
C MET A 447 -18.95 3.22 2.90
N GLY A 448 -19.49 2.03 3.17
CA GLY A 448 -20.92 1.80 3.15
C GLY A 448 -21.50 2.14 4.52
N SER A 449 -21.57 3.42 4.88
CA SER A 449 -22.86 3.82 5.47
C SER A 449 -23.87 3.47 4.38
N HIS A 450 -24.83 2.58 4.62
CA HIS A 450 -25.89 2.27 3.66
C HIS A 450 -26.54 3.58 3.21
N VAL A 451 -26.06 4.23 2.14
CA VAL A 451 -26.63 5.50 1.68
C VAL A 451 -27.98 5.15 1.09
N THR A 452 -29.04 5.63 1.73
CA THR A 452 -30.38 5.40 1.25
C THR A 452 -30.51 6.05 -0.12
N PRO A 453 -30.95 5.31 -1.16
CA PRO A 453 -31.14 5.87 -2.49
C PRO A 453 -32.01 7.13 -2.42
N GLN A 454 -31.47 8.25 -2.87
CA GLN A 454 -32.21 9.50 -2.93
C GLN A 454 -33.00 9.57 -4.25
N PRO A 455 -34.06 10.40 -4.32
CA PRO A 455 -34.77 10.64 -5.57
C PRO A 455 -33.80 11.10 -6.67
N HIS A 456 -34.04 10.66 -7.91
CA HIS A 456 -33.18 11.01 -9.06
C HIS A 456 -33.03 12.53 -9.25
N VAL A 457 -34.11 13.27 -9.02
CA VAL A 457 -34.13 14.74 -9.03
C VAL A 457 -33.97 15.25 -7.58
N PRO A 458 -33.04 16.18 -7.30
CA PRO A 458 -32.84 16.72 -5.96
C PRO A 458 -34.11 17.37 -5.39
N LYS A 459 -34.37 17.14 -4.10
CA LYS A 459 -35.56 17.63 -3.39
C LYS A 459 -35.60 19.17 -3.34
N ALA A 460 -36.78 19.72 -3.63
CA ALA A 460 -37.09 21.13 -3.47
C ALA A 460 -36.92 21.63 -2.01
N GLY A 461 -36.37 22.83 -1.85
CA GLY A 461 -36.11 23.47 -0.56
C GLY A 461 -34.87 24.34 -0.57
N VAL A 462 -34.37 24.66 0.63
CA VAL A 462 -33.13 25.43 0.81
C VAL A 462 -31.98 24.47 1.07
N TRP A 463 -30.92 24.64 0.28
CA TRP A 463 -29.68 23.88 0.37
C TRP A 463 -28.54 24.80 0.79
N CYS A 464 -27.71 24.34 1.73
CA CYS A 464 -26.58 25.13 2.22
C CYS A 464 -25.25 24.68 1.55
N PRO A 465 -24.56 25.56 0.81
CA PRO A 465 -23.19 25.33 0.36
C PRO A 465 -22.22 25.56 1.52
N ALA A 466 -21.96 24.50 2.29
CA ALA A 466 -21.30 24.58 3.58
C ALA A 466 -19.84 25.08 3.46
N ILE A 467 -19.43 25.96 4.36
CA ILE A 467 -18.04 26.44 4.45
C ILE A 467 -17.07 25.36 4.96
N THR A 468 -15.76 25.58 4.77
CA THR A 468 -14.69 24.69 5.25
C THR A 468 -13.93 25.33 6.41
N PHE A 469 -13.65 24.56 7.48
CA PHE A 469 -12.81 24.97 8.61
C PHE A 469 -11.38 24.43 8.46
N PHE A 470 -10.40 25.24 8.84
CA PHE A 470 -8.98 24.90 8.74
C PHE A 470 -8.28 25.06 10.10
N ASP A 471 -7.30 24.19 10.35
CA ASP A 471 -6.22 24.46 11.28
C ASP A 471 -5.13 25.23 10.54
N HIS A 472 -5.04 26.53 10.83
CA HIS A 472 -4.07 27.41 10.18
C HIS A 472 -2.63 27.21 10.65
N SER A 473 -2.40 26.48 11.75
CA SER A 473 -1.04 26.17 12.23
C SER A 473 -0.36 25.11 11.35
N THR A 474 -1.15 24.23 10.74
CA THR A 474 -0.70 23.13 9.88
C THR A 474 -1.20 23.24 8.43
N ASP A 475 -2.09 24.20 8.13
CA ASP A 475 -2.79 24.36 6.86
C ASP A 475 -3.54 23.09 6.43
N THR A 476 -4.21 22.45 7.39
CA THR A 476 -5.03 21.25 7.17
C THR A 476 -6.49 21.50 7.52
N ILE A 477 -7.42 20.70 7.00
CA ILE A 477 -8.85 20.79 7.36
C ILE A 477 -9.06 20.36 8.82
N ASP A 478 -9.83 21.13 9.59
CA ASP A 478 -10.28 20.75 10.92
C ASP A 478 -11.56 19.89 10.80
N PHE A 479 -11.38 18.58 10.64
CA PHE A 479 -12.51 17.66 10.46
C PHE A 479 -13.41 17.52 11.69
N GLU A 480 -12.90 17.78 12.90
CA GLU A 480 -13.71 17.76 14.12
C GLU A 480 -14.72 18.92 14.12
N ALA A 481 -14.24 20.15 13.83
CA ALA A 481 -15.11 21.30 13.64
C ALA A 481 -16.06 21.08 12.44
N GLN A 482 -15.54 20.52 11.35
CA GLN A 482 -16.29 20.30 10.13
C GLN A 482 -17.49 19.35 10.32
N LYS A 483 -17.29 18.21 10.99
CA LYS A 483 -18.35 17.24 11.28
C LYS A 483 -19.42 17.82 12.21
N LYS A 484 -19.02 18.55 13.25
CA LYS A 484 -19.96 19.27 14.13
C LYS A 484 -20.82 20.24 13.33
N TYR A 485 -20.20 21.01 12.43
CA TYR A 485 -20.91 21.98 11.60
C TYR A 485 -21.90 21.32 10.64
N TYR A 486 -21.48 20.27 9.92
CA TYR A 486 -22.37 19.52 9.03
C TYR A 486 -23.55 18.90 9.77
N SER A 487 -23.32 18.31 10.95
CA SER A 487 -24.38 17.73 11.77
C SER A 487 -25.34 18.78 12.33
N TYR A 488 -24.85 19.99 12.64
CA TYR A 488 -25.70 21.11 13.03
C TYR A 488 -26.61 21.54 11.86
N LEU A 489 -26.01 21.82 10.69
CA LEU A 489 -26.77 22.29 9.52
C LEU A 489 -27.80 21.25 9.02
N SER A 490 -27.56 19.95 9.17
CA SER A 490 -28.55 18.94 8.77
C SER A 490 -29.80 18.92 9.65
N LYS A 491 -29.75 19.54 10.84
CA LYS A 491 -30.84 19.56 11.83
C LYS A 491 -31.64 20.86 11.84
N THR A 492 -31.37 21.79 10.92
CA THR A 492 -31.98 23.13 10.89
C THR A 492 -33.12 23.28 9.86
N GLY A 493 -33.66 22.18 9.35
CA GLY A 493 -34.74 22.19 8.35
C GLY A 493 -34.28 22.38 6.90
N LEU A 494 -32.97 22.36 6.65
CA LEU A 494 -32.43 22.39 5.29
C LEU A 494 -32.82 21.13 4.50
N ALA A 495 -33.03 21.29 3.19
CA ALA A 495 -33.36 20.17 2.30
C ALA A 495 -32.15 19.29 1.97
N GLY A 496 -30.94 19.84 2.10
CA GLY A 496 -29.69 19.14 1.84
C GLY A 496 -28.48 20.05 2.02
N LEU A 497 -27.29 19.45 2.01
CA LEU A 497 -26.02 20.18 2.00
C LEU A 497 -25.35 20.08 0.64
N VAL A 498 -24.72 21.18 0.22
CA VAL A 498 -23.77 21.18 -0.88
C VAL A 498 -22.37 21.23 -0.28
N ILE A 499 -21.59 20.17 -0.50
CA ILE A 499 -20.20 20.06 -0.07
C ILE A 499 -19.32 20.42 -1.27
N LEU A 500 -18.19 21.09 -1.05
CA LEU A 500 -17.26 21.50 -2.12
C LEU A 500 -17.86 22.49 -3.13
N GLY A 501 -18.78 23.35 -2.67
CA GLY A 501 -19.19 24.52 -3.44
C GLY A 501 -18.10 25.60 -3.45
N THR A 502 -18.37 26.73 -4.13
CA THR A 502 -17.47 27.90 -4.09
C THR A 502 -17.22 28.40 -2.66
N ASN A 503 -18.23 28.39 -1.79
CA ASN A 503 -18.10 28.82 -0.39
C ASN A 503 -17.27 27.85 0.47
N SER A 504 -17.04 26.62 0.02
CA SER A 504 -16.17 25.63 0.67
C SER A 504 -14.70 25.80 0.27
N GLU A 505 -14.39 26.82 -0.55
CA GLU A 505 -13.06 27.05 -1.10
C GLU A 505 -12.51 25.84 -1.88
N ALA A 506 -13.39 25.08 -2.54
CA ALA A 506 -13.05 23.77 -3.12
C ALA A 506 -11.83 23.80 -4.05
N PHE A 507 -11.62 24.90 -4.80
CA PHE A 507 -10.49 25.07 -5.69
C PHE A 507 -9.13 25.27 -4.99
N LEU A 508 -9.12 25.42 -3.66
CA LEU A 508 -7.92 25.45 -2.81
C LEU A 508 -7.66 24.11 -2.14
N LEU A 509 -8.54 23.12 -2.33
CA LEU A 509 -8.42 21.79 -1.73
C LEU A 509 -7.77 20.81 -2.69
N THR A 510 -6.91 19.97 -2.15
CA THR A 510 -6.37 18.80 -2.84
C THR A 510 -7.49 17.80 -3.16
N ARG A 511 -7.22 16.86 -4.08
CA ARG A 511 -8.16 15.78 -4.40
C ARG A 511 -8.53 14.95 -3.16
N GLU A 512 -7.54 14.56 -2.36
CA GLU A 512 -7.75 13.79 -1.14
C GLU A 512 -8.64 14.54 -0.14
N GLU A 513 -8.35 15.83 0.12
CA GLU A 513 -9.15 16.67 1.01
C GLU A 513 -10.61 16.78 0.55
N ARG A 514 -10.84 16.88 -0.77
CA ARG A 514 -12.19 16.91 -1.34
C ARG A 514 -12.96 15.62 -1.01
N ALA A 515 -12.34 14.46 -1.22
CA ALA A 515 -12.96 13.18 -0.90
C ALA A 515 -13.24 13.04 0.61
N GLN A 516 -12.27 13.44 1.44
CA GLN A 516 -12.40 13.42 2.90
C GLN A 516 -13.52 14.35 3.40
N CYS A 517 -13.70 15.55 2.82
CA CYS A 517 -14.82 16.43 3.16
C CYS A 517 -16.18 15.78 2.90
N ILE A 518 -16.34 15.10 1.76
CA ILE A 518 -17.61 14.44 1.41
C ILE A 518 -17.87 13.27 2.37
N ALA A 519 -16.84 12.47 2.66
CA ALA A 519 -16.94 11.36 3.60
C ALA A 519 -17.29 11.84 5.02
N ALA A 520 -16.63 12.89 5.50
CA ALA A 520 -16.91 13.52 6.79
C ALA A 520 -18.33 14.11 6.84
N ALA A 521 -18.81 14.70 5.74
CA ALA A 521 -20.20 15.15 5.62
C ALA A 521 -21.17 13.98 5.74
N ARG A 522 -20.96 12.90 4.99
CA ARG A 522 -21.81 11.70 5.04
C ARG A 522 -21.86 11.10 6.44
N GLU A 523 -20.70 10.95 7.09
CA GLU A 523 -20.61 10.47 8.47
C GLU A 523 -21.42 11.35 9.42
N ALA A 524 -21.30 12.68 9.31
CA ALA A 524 -21.94 13.63 10.22
C ALA A 524 -23.47 13.73 10.06
N VAL A 525 -23.99 13.51 8.85
CA VAL A 525 -25.42 13.68 8.55
C VAL A 525 -26.19 12.36 8.47
N GLY A 526 -25.50 11.21 8.53
CA GLY A 526 -26.10 9.90 8.37
C GLY A 526 -26.47 9.56 6.93
N PRO A 527 -27.06 8.38 6.67
CA PRO A 527 -27.28 7.88 5.32
C PRO A 527 -28.41 8.54 4.53
N ASP A 528 -29.40 9.10 5.22
CA ASP A 528 -30.66 9.56 4.62
C ASP A 528 -30.65 11.03 4.21
N PHE A 529 -29.74 11.83 4.76
CA PHE A 529 -29.72 13.26 4.50
C PHE A 529 -29.08 13.55 3.13
N PRO A 530 -29.71 14.37 2.26
CA PRO A 530 -29.20 14.61 0.91
C PRO A 530 -27.89 15.41 0.88
N LEU A 531 -26.90 14.90 0.15
CA LEU A 531 -25.62 15.55 -0.12
C LEU A 531 -25.42 15.75 -1.62
N MET A 532 -25.02 16.96 -2.00
CA MET A 532 -24.60 17.31 -3.35
C MET A 532 -23.13 17.74 -3.32
N ALA A 533 -22.27 17.12 -4.12
CA ALA A 533 -20.84 17.39 -4.13
C ALA A 533 -20.44 18.26 -5.34
N GLY A 534 -19.73 19.36 -5.08
CA GLY A 534 -19.12 20.16 -6.12
C GLY A 534 -17.89 19.47 -6.72
N VAL A 535 -17.93 19.21 -8.03
CA VAL A 535 -16.86 18.50 -8.75
C VAL A 535 -16.32 19.30 -9.94
N GLY A 536 -16.53 20.62 -9.90
CA GLY A 536 -15.99 21.54 -10.91
C GLY A 536 -14.46 21.45 -10.98
N ALA A 537 -13.94 21.33 -12.20
CA ALA A 537 -12.53 21.33 -12.54
C ALA A 537 -12.33 21.86 -13.97
N HIS A 538 -11.10 21.85 -14.47
CA HIS A 538 -10.76 22.50 -15.74
C HIS A 538 -10.92 21.60 -16.98
N SER A 539 -10.98 20.27 -16.79
CA SER A 539 -11.13 19.29 -17.88
C SER A 539 -12.16 18.22 -17.55
N THR A 540 -12.75 17.59 -18.57
CA THR A 540 -13.73 16.49 -18.40
C THR A 540 -13.13 15.33 -17.60
N LYS A 541 -11.85 14.99 -17.82
CA LYS A 541 -11.16 13.91 -17.10
C LYS A 541 -11.12 14.17 -15.59
N GLN A 542 -10.74 15.39 -15.18
CA GLN A 542 -10.68 15.76 -13.77
C GLN A 542 -12.08 15.78 -13.13
N VAL A 543 -13.09 16.28 -13.86
CA VAL A 543 -14.47 16.30 -13.37
C VAL A 543 -15.00 14.88 -13.15
N LEU A 544 -14.72 13.95 -14.07
CA LEU A 544 -15.12 12.56 -13.92
C LEU A 544 -14.38 11.84 -12.79
N GLU A 545 -13.08 12.11 -12.61
CA GLU A 545 -12.32 11.60 -11.47
C GLU A 545 -12.94 12.03 -10.14
N LEU A 546 -13.20 13.33 -9.97
CA LEU A 546 -13.86 13.88 -8.78
C LEU A 546 -15.31 13.39 -8.62
N ALA A 547 -16.01 13.12 -9.73
CA ALA A 547 -17.37 12.56 -9.71
C ALA A 547 -17.39 11.14 -9.14
N HIS A 548 -16.42 10.31 -9.52
CA HIS A 548 -16.26 8.96 -8.97
C HIS A 548 -15.85 9.00 -7.51
N ASP A 549 -14.91 9.86 -7.13
CA ASP A 549 -14.51 10.06 -5.73
C ASP A 549 -15.71 10.52 -4.87
N ALA A 550 -16.53 11.45 -5.38
CA ALA A 550 -17.71 11.94 -4.68
C ALA A 550 -18.78 10.85 -4.48
N ALA A 551 -19.01 10.01 -5.49
CA ALA A 551 -19.93 8.88 -5.38
C ALA A 551 -19.46 7.86 -4.34
N ALA A 552 -18.17 7.52 -4.41
CA ALA A 552 -17.50 6.66 -3.45
C ALA A 552 -17.57 7.17 -2.00
N ALA A 553 -17.43 8.48 -1.81
CA ALA A 553 -17.50 9.13 -0.50
C ALA A 553 -18.95 9.34 0.01
N GLY A 554 -19.97 8.93 -0.77
CA GLY A 554 -21.36 8.91 -0.34
C GLY A 554 -22.18 10.15 -0.71
N ALA A 555 -21.79 10.94 -1.72
CA ALA A 555 -22.65 11.97 -2.28
C ALA A 555 -23.87 11.37 -3.00
N ASN A 556 -24.95 12.15 -3.12
CA ASN A 556 -26.16 11.75 -3.86
C ASN A 556 -26.26 12.42 -5.22
N TYR A 557 -25.69 13.62 -5.35
CA TYR A 557 -25.75 14.44 -6.56
C TYR A 557 -24.41 15.11 -6.80
N LEU A 558 -24.15 15.50 -8.05
CA LEU A 558 -22.97 16.30 -8.41
C LEU A 558 -23.38 17.71 -8.81
N LEU A 559 -22.61 18.70 -8.39
CA LEU A 559 -22.74 20.10 -8.81
C LEU A 559 -21.56 20.47 -9.71
N VAL A 560 -21.84 20.75 -10.99
CA VAL A 560 -20.81 20.79 -12.04
C VAL A 560 -20.78 22.16 -12.72
N LEU A 561 -19.69 22.91 -12.54
CA LEU A 561 -19.42 24.15 -13.27
C LEU A 561 -19.07 23.86 -14.75
N PRO A 562 -19.36 24.78 -15.70
CA PRO A 562 -18.83 24.68 -17.05
C PRO A 562 -17.28 24.82 -17.05
N PRO A 563 -16.59 24.24 -18.05
CA PRO A 563 -15.13 24.33 -18.15
C PRO A 563 -14.73 25.76 -18.54
N ALA A 564 -14.04 26.47 -17.65
CA ALA A 564 -14.01 27.93 -17.73
C ALA A 564 -12.64 28.60 -17.69
N TYR A 565 -11.53 27.86 -17.47
CA TYR A 565 -10.20 28.48 -17.41
C TYR A 565 -9.89 29.24 -18.71
N PHE A 566 -10.17 28.62 -19.85
CA PHE A 566 -10.06 29.23 -21.18
C PHE A 566 -11.39 29.84 -21.65
N GLY A 567 -11.99 30.75 -20.87
CA GLY A 567 -13.34 31.30 -21.12
C GLY A 567 -13.62 31.73 -22.56
N LYS A 568 -12.68 32.44 -23.22
CA LYS A 568 -12.81 32.85 -24.63
C LYS A 568 -12.87 31.67 -25.62
N ALA A 569 -12.25 30.54 -25.29
CA ALA A 569 -12.24 29.33 -26.11
C ALA A 569 -13.38 28.36 -25.75
N THR A 570 -14.03 28.54 -24.60
CA THR A 570 -15.21 27.76 -24.19
C THR A 570 -16.45 28.24 -24.94
N THR A 571 -16.60 27.79 -26.19
CA THR A 571 -17.78 28.08 -27.01
C THR A 571 -19.01 27.30 -26.54
N PRO A 572 -20.25 27.67 -26.95
CA PRO A 572 -21.45 26.89 -26.64
C PRO A 572 -21.35 25.41 -27.07
N ALA A 573 -20.64 25.12 -28.16
CA ALA A 573 -20.41 23.75 -28.61
C ALA A 573 -19.50 22.98 -27.64
N VAL A 574 -18.47 23.63 -27.08
CA VAL A 574 -17.60 23.03 -26.06
C VAL A 574 -18.40 22.74 -24.79
N VAL A 575 -19.25 23.68 -24.34
CA VAL A 575 -20.11 23.49 -23.17
C VAL A 575 -21.05 22.30 -23.35
N LYS A 576 -21.74 22.22 -24.49
CA LYS A 576 -22.65 21.10 -24.80
C LYS A 576 -21.92 19.76 -24.78
N LYS A 577 -20.80 19.65 -25.50
CA LYS A 577 -19.98 18.43 -25.53
C LYS A 577 -19.48 18.04 -24.14
N PHE A 578 -19.00 19.00 -23.36
CA PHE A 578 -18.53 18.75 -21.99
C PHE A 578 -19.63 18.16 -21.12
N PHE A 579 -20.83 18.76 -21.08
CA PHE A 579 -21.92 18.24 -20.27
C PHE A 579 -22.47 16.92 -20.80
N ALA A 580 -22.49 16.70 -22.12
CA ALA A 580 -22.86 15.40 -22.70
C ALA A 580 -21.89 14.29 -22.24
N ASP A 581 -20.58 14.56 -22.28
CA ASP A 581 -19.55 13.61 -21.82
C ASP A 581 -19.65 13.32 -20.32
N VAL A 582 -19.86 14.35 -19.51
CA VAL A 582 -20.05 14.22 -18.05
C VAL A 582 -21.33 13.45 -17.73
N ALA A 583 -22.47 13.81 -18.33
CA ALA A 583 -23.75 13.18 -18.04
C ALA A 583 -23.77 11.69 -18.40
N ARG A 584 -23.07 11.30 -19.47
CA ARG A 584 -22.97 9.91 -19.94
C ARG A 584 -22.13 9.02 -19.03
N GLN A 585 -21.08 9.57 -18.42
CA GLN A 585 -20.09 8.80 -17.64
C GLN A 585 -20.24 8.96 -16.13
N SER A 586 -20.95 10.00 -15.68
CA SER A 586 -21.14 10.28 -14.25
C SER A 586 -21.86 9.13 -13.54
N PRO A 587 -21.35 8.67 -12.39
CA PRO A 587 -22.02 7.66 -11.56
C PRO A 587 -23.25 8.20 -10.80
N LEU A 588 -23.43 9.53 -10.73
CA LEU A 588 -24.50 10.20 -10.00
C LEU A 588 -25.24 11.23 -10.86
N PRO A 589 -26.48 11.63 -10.49
CA PRO A 589 -27.20 12.69 -11.18
C PRO A 589 -26.49 14.04 -11.08
N VAL A 590 -26.50 14.79 -12.19
CA VAL A 590 -25.73 16.02 -12.40
C VAL A 590 -26.64 17.24 -12.32
N VAL A 591 -26.25 18.21 -11.49
CA VAL A 591 -26.82 19.55 -11.42
C VAL A 591 -25.84 20.52 -12.05
N VAL A 592 -26.27 21.22 -13.11
CA VAL A 592 -25.46 22.25 -13.77
C VAL A 592 -25.26 23.41 -12.81
N TYR A 593 -24.02 23.85 -12.61
CA TYR A 593 -23.72 25.05 -11.84
C TYR A 593 -23.42 26.20 -12.79
N ASN A 594 -24.38 27.10 -12.98
CA ASN A 594 -24.19 28.28 -13.80
C ASN A 594 -23.76 29.48 -12.94
N PHE A 595 -22.45 29.78 -12.95
CA PHE A 595 -21.85 30.88 -12.18
C PHE A 595 -20.78 31.63 -13.00
N PRO A 596 -21.21 32.55 -13.89
CA PRO A 596 -20.29 33.26 -14.80
C PRO A 596 -19.17 34.02 -14.08
N GLY A 597 -19.46 34.57 -12.89
CA GLY A 597 -18.51 35.36 -12.10
C GLY A 597 -17.23 34.60 -11.68
N VAL A 598 -17.32 33.28 -11.50
CA VAL A 598 -16.14 32.42 -11.21
C VAL A 598 -15.75 31.55 -12.41
N CYS A 599 -16.47 31.69 -13.51
CA CYS A 599 -16.29 30.91 -14.74
C CYS A 599 -15.87 31.80 -15.92
N ASN A 600 -15.07 32.85 -15.68
CA ASN A 600 -14.49 33.70 -16.72
C ASN A 600 -15.54 34.19 -17.75
N GLY A 601 -16.74 34.53 -17.28
CA GLY A 601 -17.84 35.04 -18.10
C GLY A 601 -18.65 34.00 -18.85
N VAL A 602 -18.35 32.70 -18.75
CA VAL A 602 -19.15 31.63 -19.37
C VAL A 602 -20.53 31.55 -18.68
N ASP A 603 -21.58 32.03 -19.36
CA ASP A 603 -22.99 31.93 -18.94
C ASP A 603 -23.75 30.96 -19.83
N LEU A 604 -24.60 30.14 -19.21
CA LEU A 604 -25.51 29.24 -19.91
C LEU A 604 -26.93 29.83 -19.93
N ASP A 605 -27.47 30.04 -21.14
CA ASP A 605 -28.86 30.45 -21.35
C ASP A 605 -29.84 29.26 -21.20
N SER A 606 -31.14 29.57 -21.18
CA SER A 606 -32.20 28.56 -20.99
C SER A 606 -32.20 27.53 -22.13
N GLU A 607 -31.91 27.98 -23.35
CA GLU A 607 -31.89 27.16 -24.55
C GLU A 607 -30.74 26.14 -24.52
N THR A 608 -29.54 26.57 -24.08
CA THR A 608 -28.37 25.70 -23.91
C THR A 608 -28.60 24.67 -22.81
N ILE A 609 -29.13 25.07 -21.65
CA ILE A 609 -29.46 24.15 -20.56
C ILE A 609 -30.49 23.12 -21.02
N THR A 610 -31.56 23.56 -21.70
CA THR A 610 -32.59 22.67 -22.25
C THR A 610 -32.00 21.67 -23.26
N ALA A 611 -31.09 22.13 -24.12
CA ALA A 611 -30.41 21.25 -25.08
C ALA A 611 -29.56 20.19 -24.38
N ILE A 612 -28.79 20.56 -23.34
CA ILE A 612 -27.98 19.62 -22.55
C ILE A 612 -28.85 18.53 -21.91
N VAL A 613 -29.99 18.90 -21.32
CA VAL A 613 -30.92 17.96 -20.69
C VAL A 613 -31.51 16.98 -21.71
N ARG A 614 -31.94 17.49 -22.87
CA ARG A 614 -32.51 16.65 -23.95
C ARG A 614 -31.48 15.70 -24.54
N GLU A 615 -30.25 16.18 -24.76
CA GLU A 615 -29.14 15.34 -25.24
C GLU A 615 -28.78 14.25 -24.24
N SER A 616 -28.73 14.60 -22.95
CA SER A 616 -28.50 13.62 -21.88
C SER A 616 -29.60 12.55 -21.84
N ALA A 617 -30.88 12.94 -21.95
CA ALA A 617 -32.00 12.01 -22.03
C ALA A 617 -31.91 11.09 -23.26
N ALA A 618 -31.59 11.64 -24.43
CA ALA A 618 -31.45 10.87 -25.67
C ALA A 618 -30.28 9.86 -25.62
N SER A 619 -29.24 10.15 -24.84
CA SER A 619 -28.09 9.26 -24.68
C SER A 619 -28.34 8.05 -23.76
N ARG A 620 -29.49 8.00 -23.06
CA ARG A 620 -29.81 6.96 -22.08
C ARG A 620 -30.98 6.08 -22.53
N GLY A 621 -30.85 4.77 -22.32
CA GLY A 621 -31.85 3.79 -22.76
C GLY A 621 -33.22 3.89 -22.07
N ASP A 622 -33.30 4.54 -20.91
CA ASP A 622 -34.53 4.80 -20.17
C ASP A 622 -35.21 6.13 -20.56
N GLY A 623 -34.59 6.91 -21.46
CA GLY A 623 -35.06 8.24 -21.87
C GLY A 623 -35.01 9.30 -20.77
N LYS A 624 -34.44 8.99 -19.59
CA LYS A 624 -34.33 9.92 -18.47
C LYS A 624 -32.98 10.61 -18.49
N SER A 625 -32.96 11.94 -18.45
CA SER A 625 -31.73 12.72 -18.38
C SER A 625 -30.95 12.41 -17.09
N ASN A 626 -29.62 12.29 -17.19
CA ASN A 626 -28.75 12.28 -16.01
C ASN A 626 -28.38 13.70 -15.56
N VAL A 627 -28.71 14.72 -16.37
CA VAL A 627 -28.68 16.13 -15.96
C VAL A 627 -30.06 16.50 -15.41
N VAL A 628 -30.14 16.68 -14.09
CA VAL A 628 -31.40 16.69 -13.31
C VAL A 628 -31.68 18.03 -12.63
N GLY A 629 -30.83 19.03 -12.84
CA GLY A 629 -31.10 20.36 -12.31
C GLY A 629 -30.09 21.41 -12.74
N VAL A 630 -30.34 22.63 -12.28
CA VAL A 630 -29.40 23.75 -12.44
C VAL A 630 -29.41 24.66 -11.20
N LYS A 631 -28.24 25.09 -10.78
CA LYS A 631 -28.03 26.22 -9.86
C LYS A 631 -27.74 27.48 -10.66
N LEU A 632 -28.63 28.47 -10.59
CA LEU A 632 -28.52 29.74 -11.30
C LEU A 632 -28.09 30.88 -10.37
N THR A 633 -26.91 31.45 -10.59
CA THR A 633 -26.40 32.53 -9.72
C THR A 633 -26.84 33.93 -10.16
N CYS A 634 -27.53 34.05 -11.31
CA CYS A 634 -27.87 35.33 -11.95
C CYS A 634 -29.17 36.01 -11.47
N ALA A 635 -29.93 35.39 -10.55
CA ALA A 635 -31.22 35.91 -10.04
C ALA A 635 -32.24 36.31 -11.14
N SER A 636 -32.23 35.63 -12.29
CA SER A 636 -33.11 35.94 -13.43
C SER A 636 -34.42 35.16 -13.34
N VAL A 637 -35.52 35.83 -12.99
CA VAL A 637 -36.89 35.28 -13.02
C VAL A 637 -37.19 34.68 -14.39
N GLY A 638 -36.89 35.41 -15.47
CA GLY A 638 -37.16 34.96 -16.84
C GLY A 638 -36.41 33.69 -17.25
N LYS A 639 -35.19 33.46 -16.74
CA LYS A 639 -34.44 32.20 -17.00
C LYS A 639 -35.13 31.02 -16.30
N ILE A 640 -35.62 31.21 -15.07
CA ILE A 640 -36.39 30.20 -14.32
C ILE A 640 -37.71 29.89 -15.02
N THR A 641 -38.49 30.92 -15.38
CA THR A 641 -39.79 30.75 -16.05
C THR A 641 -39.65 29.96 -17.36
N ARG A 642 -38.65 30.27 -18.19
CA ARG A 642 -38.38 29.53 -19.43
C ARG A 642 -38.03 28.07 -19.17
N LEU A 643 -37.15 27.80 -18.19
CA LEU A 643 -36.78 26.43 -17.84
C LEU A 643 -37.99 25.64 -17.31
N ALA A 644 -38.78 26.22 -16.41
CA ALA A 644 -40.00 25.61 -15.87
C ALA A 644 -41.07 25.34 -16.95
N ALA A 645 -41.13 26.18 -17.99
CA ALA A 645 -42.02 25.95 -19.13
C ALA A 645 -41.55 24.80 -20.04
N THR A 646 -40.24 24.48 -20.03
CA THR A 646 -39.63 23.49 -20.94
C THR A 646 -39.30 22.13 -20.30
N LEU A 647 -39.08 22.10 -18.98
CA LEU A 647 -38.60 20.95 -18.23
C LEU A 647 -39.49 20.78 -16.99
N LYS A 648 -40.04 19.58 -16.80
CA LYS A 648 -41.02 19.34 -15.73
C LYS A 648 -40.32 19.18 -14.36
N PRO A 649 -40.98 19.55 -13.24
CA PRO A 649 -40.40 19.41 -11.91
C PRO A 649 -39.99 17.98 -11.53
N GLU A 650 -40.64 16.96 -12.09
CA GLU A 650 -40.32 15.54 -11.85
C GLU A 650 -39.05 15.09 -12.59
N GLU A 651 -38.58 15.88 -13.55
CA GLU A 651 -37.43 15.60 -14.42
C GLU A 651 -36.24 16.53 -14.13
N PHE A 652 -36.50 17.75 -13.64
CA PHE A 652 -35.48 18.79 -13.51
C PHE A 652 -35.78 19.81 -12.40
N ALA A 653 -34.79 20.08 -11.53
CA ALA A 653 -34.89 21.05 -10.45
C ALA A 653 -34.08 22.33 -10.71
N VAL A 654 -34.75 23.49 -10.70
CA VAL A 654 -34.11 24.81 -10.86
C VAL A 654 -33.91 25.45 -9.50
N TYR A 655 -32.67 25.70 -9.10
CA TYR A 655 -32.31 26.37 -7.85
C TYR A 655 -31.77 27.77 -8.10
N GLY A 656 -32.26 28.75 -7.35
CA GLY A 656 -31.60 30.06 -7.25
C GLY A 656 -30.29 29.97 -6.45
N GLY A 657 -29.28 30.76 -6.80
CA GLY A 657 -27.99 30.79 -6.10
C GLY A 657 -27.91 31.77 -4.93
N GLN A 658 -29.00 32.48 -4.62
CA GLN A 658 -29.04 33.59 -3.66
C GLN A 658 -30.32 33.49 -2.80
N CYS A 659 -30.24 33.76 -1.49
CA CYS A 659 -31.36 33.58 -0.57
C CYS A 659 -32.38 34.72 -0.66
N ASP A 660 -31.93 35.96 -0.82
CA ASP A 660 -32.76 37.15 -1.08
C ASP A 660 -33.67 37.05 -2.32
N PHE A 661 -33.39 36.12 -3.24
CA PHE A 661 -34.19 35.86 -4.43
C PHE A 661 -35.20 34.70 -4.28
N LEU A 662 -35.23 34.02 -3.13
CA LEU A 662 -35.97 32.77 -2.92
C LEU A 662 -37.46 32.88 -3.29
N ILE A 663 -38.22 33.81 -2.68
CA ILE A 663 -39.66 34.00 -3.01
C ILE A 663 -39.89 34.31 -4.49
N GLY A 664 -39.06 35.16 -5.10
CA GLY A 664 -39.18 35.52 -6.52
C GLY A 664 -38.92 34.33 -7.44
N GLY A 665 -37.99 33.44 -7.10
CA GLY A 665 -37.77 32.20 -7.82
C GLY A 665 -38.92 31.19 -7.62
N LEU A 666 -39.41 31.04 -6.38
CA LEU A 666 -40.50 30.11 -6.06
C LEU A 666 -41.81 30.50 -6.76
N SER A 667 -42.09 31.80 -6.90
CA SER A 667 -43.32 32.28 -7.56
C SER A 667 -43.42 31.93 -9.05
N VAL A 668 -42.29 31.62 -9.69
CA VAL A 668 -42.23 31.23 -11.11
C VAL A 668 -41.72 29.81 -11.34
N GLY A 669 -41.76 28.96 -10.29
CA GLY A 669 -41.53 27.52 -10.44
C GLY A 669 -40.10 27.03 -10.17
N SER A 670 -39.27 27.77 -9.45
CA SER A 670 -38.01 27.22 -8.93
C SER A 670 -38.28 26.13 -7.86
N ALA A 671 -37.33 25.20 -7.72
CA ALA A 671 -37.32 24.21 -6.64
C ALA A 671 -36.84 24.79 -5.30
N GLY A 672 -36.39 26.04 -5.25
CA GLY A 672 -35.85 26.69 -4.06
C GLY A 672 -34.50 27.36 -4.32
N CYS A 673 -33.59 27.29 -3.35
CA CYS A 673 -32.28 27.93 -3.48
C CYS A 673 -31.13 27.09 -2.89
N ILE A 674 -29.94 27.26 -3.49
CA ILE A 674 -28.66 26.85 -2.93
C ILE A 674 -27.91 28.13 -2.57
N GLY A 675 -28.07 28.61 -1.33
CA GLY A 675 -27.70 29.97 -0.94
C GLY A 675 -26.69 30.03 0.20
N ALA A 676 -25.66 30.88 0.06
CA ALA A 676 -24.57 31.01 1.02
C ALA A 676 -25.03 31.42 2.43
N PHE A 677 -26.07 32.25 2.50
CA PHE A 677 -26.63 32.77 3.76
C PHE A 677 -27.18 31.69 4.69
N ALA A 678 -27.51 30.51 4.15
CA ALA A 678 -27.90 29.34 4.94
C ALA A 678 -26.72 28.77 5.79
N ASN A 679 -25.47 29.20 5.57
CA ASN A 679 -24.41 28.95 6.54
C ASN A 679 -24.63 29.76 7.82
N VAL A 680 -25.16 30.98 7.71
CA VAL A 680 -25.27 31.91 8.84
C VAL A 680 -26.59 31.68 9.58
N PHE A 681 -27.72 31.75 8.87
CA PHE A 681 -29.06 31.59 9.45
C PHE A 681 -29.86 30.52 8.69
N PRO A 682 -29.50 29.25 8.84
CA PRO A 682 -30.14 28.14 8.14
C PRO A 682 -31.63 27.98 8.46
N LYS A 683 -32.05 28.12 9.73
CA LYS A 683 -33.45 27.93 10.14
C LYS A 683 -34.33 29.04 9.59
N THR A 684 -33.87 30.28 9.64
CA THR A 684 -34.56 31.44 9.04
C THR A 684 -34.75 31.22 7.54
N SER A 685 -33.70 30.76 6.85
CA SER A 685 -33.77 30.48 5.41
C SER A 685 -34.77 29.35 5.09
N ALA A 686 -34.74 28.25 5.84
CA ALA A 686 -35.71 27.17 5.72
C ALA A 686 -37.14 27.65 6.02
N LYS A 687 -37.30 28.53 7.03
CA LYS A 687 -38.61 29.05 7.45
C LYS A 687 -39.27 29.91 6.38
N ILE A 688 -38.51 30.73 5.66
CA ILE A 688 -39.02 31.49 4.52
C ILE A 688 -39.61 30.55 3.46
N TYR A 689 -38.89 29.47 3.13
CA TYR A 689 -39.38 28.45 2.20
C TYR A 689 -40.66 27.78 2.70
N GLU A 690 -40.69 27.35 3.97
CA GLU A 690 -41.88 26.73 4.58
C GLU A 690 -43.11 27.65 4.55
N LEU A 691 -42.97 28.91 4.98
CA LEU A 691 -44.06 29.89 5.00
C LEU A 691 -44.62 30.11 3.59
N TYR A 692 -43.74 30.25 2.60
CA TYR A 692 -44.16 30.40 1.21
C TYR A 692 -44.90 29.16 0.70
N LYS A 693 -44.37 27.96 0.95
CA LYS A 693 -45.01 26.69 0.56
C LYS A 693 -46.34 26.44 1.28
N ALA A 694 -46.52 26.99 2.48
CA ALA A 694 -47.78 26.96 3.23
C ALA A 694 -48.80 28.03 2.78
N GLY A 695 -48.49 28.83 1.75
CA GLY A 695 -49.38 29.90 1.26
C GLY A 695 -49.37 31.17 2.11
N LYS A 696 -48.51 31.25 3.14
CA LYS A 696 -48.35 32.42 4.02
C LYS A 696 -47.42 33.46 3.41
N VAL A 697 -47.77 33.93 2.21
CA VAL A 697 -46.88 34.76 1.37
C VAL A 697 -46.48 36.06 2.07
N ALA A 698 -47.39 36.70 2.81
CA ALA A 698 -47.09 37.94 3.54
C ALA A 698 -46.06 37.72 4.66
N GLU A 699 -46.23 36.65 5.47
CA GLU A 699 -45.27 36.28 6.53
C GLU A 699 -43.91 35.91 5.93
N ALA A 700 -43.90 35.15 4.82
CA ALA A 700 -42.68 34.78 4.12
C ALA A 700 -41.92 36.00 3.60
N LEU A 701 -42.64 36.98 3.02
CA LEU A 701 -42.05 38.19 2.46
C LEU A 701 -41.46 39.10 3.55
N ASP A 702 -42.16 39.29 4.68
CA ASP A 702 -41.64 40.04 5.83
C ASP A 702 -40.33 39.42 6.34
N LEU A 703 -40.29 38.09 6.51
CA LEU A 703 -39.09 37.40 6.96
C LEU A 703 -37.97 37.47 5.90
N GLN A 704 -38.30 37.34 4.62
CA GLN A 704 -37.30 37.46 3.54
C GLN A 704 -36.72 38.86 3.45
N GLN A 705 -37.49 39.93 3.65
CA GLN A 705 -36.97 41.30 3.65
C GLN A 705 -35.94 41.51 4.77
N LYS A 706 -36.22 41.00 5.97
CA LYS A 706 -35.27 41.03 7.09
C LYS A 706 -34.01 40.22 6.79
N ALA A 707 -34.17 39.00 6.28
CA ALA A 707 -33.06 38.13 5.90
C ALA A 707 -32.20 38.73 4.76
N ALA A 708 -32.81 39.35 3.75
CA ALA A 708 -32.11 39.96 2.63
C ALA A 708 -31.23 41.14 3.05
N LEU A 709 -31.70 41.96 4.00
CA LEU A 709 -30.89 43.02 4.59
C LEU A 709 -29.67 42.45 5.33
N ALA A 710 -29.88 41.38 6.10
CA ALA A 710 -28.80 40.69 6.81
C ALA A 710 -27.84 39.92 5.88
N GLU A 711 -28.28 39.47 4.70
CA GLU A 711 -27.44 38.78 3.71
C GLU A 711 -26.46 39.72 3.00
N SER A 712 -26.72 41.05 3.00
CA SER A 712 -25.92 42.02 2.25
C SER A 712 -24.39 41.87 2.41
N PRO A 713 -23.83 41.68 3.62
CA PRO A 713 -22.40 41.46 3.81
C PRO A 713 -21.87 40.19 3.16
N CYS A 714 -22.66 39.11 3.08
CA CYS A 714 -22.25 37.85 2.44
C CYS A 714 -22.05 38.01 0.92
N LYS A 715 -22.68 39.03 0.30
CA LYS A 715 -22.48 39.33 -1.13
C LYS A 715 -21.07 39.82 -1.46
N SER A 716 -20.31 40.28 -0.46
CA SER A 716 -18.92 40.72 -0.64
C SER A 716 -17.92 39.58 -0.89
N GLY A 717 -18.29 38.33 -0.55
CA GLY A 717 -17.49 37.15 -0.89
C GLY A 717 -17.42 36.10 0.20
N ILE A 718 -16.51 35.14 -0.01
CA ILE A 718 -16.32 33.97 0.84
C ILE A 718 -15.88 34.38 2.25
N ALA A 719 -14.90 35.28 2.38
CA ALA A 719 -14.32 35.69 3.65
C ALA A 719 -15.38 36.26 4.63
N SER A 720 -16.24 37.16 4.16
CA SER A 720 -17.34 37.71 4.97
C SER A 720 -18.39 36.67 5.33
N THR A 721 -18.67 35.71 4.43
CA THR A 721 -19.59 34.61 4.70
C THR A 721 -19.04 33.68 5.78
N LYS A 722 -17.75 33.32 5.70
CA LYS A 722 -17.09 32.49 6.71
C LYS A 722 -17.04 33.18 8.07
N TYR A 723 -16.71 34.48 8.09
CA TYR A 723 -16.72 35.28 9.32
C TYR A 723 -18.12 35.31 9.96
N ALA A 724 -19.17 35.58 9.17
CA ALA A 724 -20.54 35.57 9.66
C ALA A 724 -20.94 34.20 10.23
N ALA A 725 -20.61 33.09 9.54
CA ALA A 725 -20.83 31.76 10.06
C ALA A 725 -20.05 31.50 11.37
N ALA A 726 -18.82 32.00 11.47
CA ALA A 726 -17.95 31.81 12.63
C ALA A 726 -18.47 32.46 13.91
N ILE A 727 -19.18 33.60 13.80
CA ILE A 727 -19.71 34.32 14.97
C ILE A 727 -21.17 33.99 15.29
N TYR A 728 -21.92 33.39 14.35
CA TYR A 728 -23.34 33.07 14.55
C TYR A 728 -23.62 31.56 14.61
N SER A 729 -23.43 30.81 13.52
CA SER A 729 -23.85 29.39 13.47
C SER A 729 -22.81 28.41 14.00
N ALA A 730 -21.51 28.68 13.83
CA ALA A 730 -20.45 27.80 14.32
C ALA A 730 -20.44 27.67 15.86
N PRO A 731 -20.69 28.75 16.65
CA PRO A 731 -20.84 28.63 18.10
C PRO A 731 -22.07 27.78 18.49
N LEU A 732 -23.18 27.92 17.76
CA LEU A 732 -24.38 27.09 17.96
C LEU A 732 -24.14 25.61 17.62
N ALA A 733 -23.18 25.33 16.74
CA ALA A 733 -22.70 23.99 16.43
C ALA A 733 -21.69 23.43 17.46
N GLY A 734 -21.33 24.19 18.50
CA GLY A 734 -20.38 23.76 19.53
C GLY A 734 -18.92 23.79 19.06
N ILE A 735 -18.56 24.74 18.19
CA ILE A 735 -17.21 24.93 17.67
C ILE A 735 -16.52 26.07 18.44
N GLU A 736 -15.49 25.71 19.21
CA GLU A 736 -14.63 26.66 19.89
C GLU A 736 -13.59 27.26 18.94
N GLY A 737 -13.23 28.53 19.14
CA GLY A 737 -12.26 29.23 18.30
C GLY A 737 -12.68 29.37 16.84
N ALA A 738 -13.99 29.39 16.56
CA ALA A 738 -14.51 29.34 15.20
C ALA A 738 -14.02 30.48 14.29
N GLU A 739 -13.78 31.68 14.82
CA GLU A 739 -13.26 32.80 14.02
C GLU A 739 -11.89 32.49 13.43
N GLU A 740 -10.99 31.87 14.20
CA GLU A 740 -9.68 31.44 13.69
C GLU A 740 -9.83 30.34 12.64
N LYS A 741 -10.62 29.32 12.96
CA LYS A 741 -10.80 28.14 12.09
C LYS A 741 -11.52 28.44 10.77
N ALA A 742 -12.33 29.50 10.74
CA ALA A 742 -13.10 29.90 9.58
C ALA A 742 -12.38 30.95 8.72
N LYS A 743 -11.13 31.31 9.00
CA LYS A 743 -10.40 32.19 8.08
C LYS A 743 -10.24 31.54 6.71
N PRO A 744 -10.17 32.33 5.62
CA PRO A 744 -9.87 31.79 4.31
C PRO A 744 -8.55 31.03 4.30
N ARG A 745 -8.44 29.98 3.47
CA ARG A 745 -7.17 29.25 3.33
C ARG A 745 -6.10 30.18 2.75
N THR A 746 -4.84 29.99 3.13
CA THR A 746 -3.72 30.75 2.55
C THR A 746 -3.71 30.64 1.01
N PRO A 747 -3.42 31.72 0.25
CA PRO A 747 -2.92 33.04 0.68
C PRO A 747 -3.99 34.12 0.87
N TYR A 748 -5.27 33.75 1.03
CA TYR A 748 -6.37 34.73 1.11
C TYR A 748 -6.54 35.32 2.51
N GLU A 749 -6.90 36.60 2.57
CA GLU A 749 -7.03 37.35 3.82
C GLU A 749 -8.45 37.29 4.39
N GLU A 750 -8.55 37.40 5.71
CA GLU A 750 -9.80 37.56 6.44
C GLU A 750 -10.44 38.94 6.14
N PRO A 751 -11.76 39.14 6.37
CA PRO A 751 -12.37 40.44 6.12
C PRO A 751 -11.82 41.49 7.09
N GLY A 752 -11.53 42.69 6.58
CA GLY A 752 -11.09 43.81 7.41
C GLY A 752 -12.17 44.27 8.42
N GLU A 753 -11.75 44.98 9.47
CA GLU A 753 -12.63 45.37 10.59
C GLU A 753 -13.90 46.12 10.18
N GLY A 754 -13.83 46.95 9.13
CA GLY A 754 -15.02 47.62 8.59
C GLY A 754 -16.08 46.62 8.10
N ALA A 755 -15.68 45.57 7.39
CA ALA A 755 -16.59 44.53 6.92
C ALA A 755 -17.10 43.67 8.09
N LYS A 756 -16.24 43.32 9.06
CA LYS A 756 -16.65 42.61 10.28
C LYS A 756 -17.69 43.40 11.09
N LYS A 757 -17.51 44.72 11.21
CA LYS A 757 -18.48 45.62 11.87
C LYS A 757 -19.83 45.59 11.16
N THR A 758 -19.85 45.73 9.83
CA THR A 758 -21.10 45.67 9.04
C THR A 758 -21.82 44.33 9.19
N VAL A 759 -21.08 43.21 9.26
CA VAL A 759 -21.65 41.89 9.54
C VAL A 759 -22.43 41.91 10.87
N ARG A 760 -21.80 42.37 11.95
CA ARG A 760 -22.44 42.44 13.28
C ARG A 760 -23.69 43.33 13.28
N GLU A 761 -23.56 44.54 12.72
CA GLU A 761 -24.65 45.54 12.72
C GLU A 761 -25.89 45.08 11.96
N LEU A 762 -25.72 44.41 10.80
CA LEU A 762 -26.84 44.00 9.95
C LEU A 762 -27.44 42.66 10.36
N MET A 763 -26.67 41.75 10.97
CA MET A 763 -27.11 40.38 11.22
C MET A 763 -27.66 40.15 12.64
N ASP A 764 -27.35 40.99 13.63
CA ASP A 764 -27.78 40.79 15.02
C ASP A 764 -29.31 40.70 15.21
N SER A 765 -30.07 41.45 14.41
CA SER A 765 -31.54 41.40 14.46
C SER A 765 -32.09 40.04 14.00
N VAL A 766 -31.48 39.46 12.96
CA VAL A 766 -31.85 38.14 12.43
C VAL A 766 -31.27 37.02 13.29
N ALA A 767 -30.12 37.21 13.93
CA ALA A 767 -29.56 36.23 14.87
C ALA A 767 -30.52 35.93 16.03
N LYS A 768 -31.22 36.95 16.55
CA LYS A 768 -32.25 36.75 17.59
C LYS A 768 -33.44 35.94 17.08
N LEU A 769 -33.84 36.17 15.82
CA LEU A 769 -34.91 35.40 15.17
C LEU A 769 -34.49 33.95 14.95
N GLU A 770 -33.26 33.71 14.49
CA GLU A 770 -32.72 32.37 14.25
C GLU A 770 -32.78 31.48 15.49
N VAL A 771 -32.46 32.03 16.66
CA VAL A 771 -32.51 31.29 17.94
C VAL A 771 -33.96 30.99 18.37
N SER A 772 -34.92 31.83 17.98
CA SER A 772 -36.33 31.67 18.34
C SER A 772 -37.09 30.65 17.47
N ILE A 773 -36.56 30.32 16.29
CA ILE A 773 -37.08 29.29 15.38
C ILE A 773 -36.56 27.92 15.81
#